data_AF-A0A2M7P8T2-F1
#
_entry.id   AF-A0A2M7P8T2-F1
#
_cell.length_a   1.000
_cell.length_b   1.000
_cell.length_c   1.000
_cell.angle_alpha   90.00
_cell.angle_beta   90.00
_cell.angle_gamma   90.00
#
_symmetry.space_group_name_H-M   'P 1'
#
loop_
_entity.id
_entity.type
_entity.pdbx_description
1 polymer ?
#
loop_
_entity_poly.entity_id
_entity_poly.type
_entity_poly.pdbx_seq_one_letter_code
_entity_poly.pdbx_strand_id
1 'polypeptide(L)'
;MIKIRRIYDDVLPVNREVISQVQEILKSRFKAVRQEEVDLIGEKLRNPFKQRFKNVLLVAENLKNKVLGFALLMHEPEIGFCYLDWIAMAGGRTGGGIGGVLYDRVREESVALQAKGLFLECLPDDLDKCAIAEIINENRARMRFYERYGARPIIGTEYELPVKPGDTCMPHLLYDGLDSARPLSRNFTRKVIRAILERKYAGQCPPEYVARVTASFKDDPVRLRAFRYVKPEAARPAVEGSSLHQIALVVNEHHDIHHVHERGYVEAPVRIKSILSALEPSGLFSRCKTRSFSDKHITAVHATDLFNFIKRTSEQMPEGKSLYPYIFPIRNKARPPKETSVLSGYYCIDTFTPINRNAYRAARHGVDCVLTAASEILSGRRIAYALLRPPGHHAEHRAFGGFCYFNNSAIAAHYLSQFGRVAILDIDYHHGNGQQDIFYRRADVLTVSIHGHPKFAYPYFSGFEDEKGEGEGEGFNWNLPLPEDVDGPRYVPALEKALLRVEAFRPHFLIVALGIDTAKGDPTGTWNLRQKDFETNGRMIGELSLPTLVVQEGGYRNRTLGPNAMSFFKGLATSSTRPEGNRRAAKEAIHGLRFRYNVETEDPAKIRRLASITGFFNPEEIDVAEELPRERLSKGDASGYFFVIAEHYGRMVGYTCYGPIAGSAGSFDLYWIAVHPDFQRRGLGRLLIRETERLIRKSEGGRIYVETSEKAQYTSTRMFYESCGYKLEAILKDFYAPGDGKCIYCKAIK
;
A
#
# COMPACT_ATOMS: atom_id res chain seq x y z
N MET A 1 22.65 -11.13 3.95
CA MET A 1 21.50 -11.46 3.08
C MET A 1 21.18 -10.24 2.25
N ILE A 2 21.03 -10.40 0.93
CA ILE A 2 20.71 -9.31 -0.02
C ILE A 2 19.24 -9.47 -0.40
N LYS A 3 18.47 -8.39 -0.37
CA LYS A 3 17.06 -8.35 -0.81
C LYS A 3 16.97 -7.48 -2.05
N ILE A 4 16.25 -7.94 -3.08
CA ILE A 4 15.87 -7.07 -4.19
C ILE A 4 14.41 -6.65 -3.99
N ARG A 5 14.16 -5.35 -4.09
CA ARG A 5 12.85 -4.74 -3.92
C ARG A 5 12.52 -3.86 -5.11
N ARG A 6 11.26 -3.90 -5.54
CA ARG A 6 10.69 -2.91 -6.46
C ARG A 6 10.24 -1.69 -5.67
N ILE A 7 10.65 -0.50 -6.10
CA ILE A 7 10.23 0.78 -5.53
C ILE A 7 9.10 1.32 -6.40
N TYR A 8 7.92 1.48 -5.79
CA TYR A 8 6.68 1.83 -6.49
C TYR A 8 6.40 3.34 -6.50
N ASP A 9 6.93 4.06 -5.51
CA ASP A 9 6.67 5.48 -5.28
C ASP A 9 7.81 6.11 -4.48
N ASP A 10 7.78 7.43 -4.36
CA ASP A 10 8.61 8.22 -3.44
C ASP A 10 7.76 8.88 -2.34
N VAL A 11 6.60 8.29 -2.02
CA VAL A 11 5.67 8.80 -1.02
C VAL A 11 6.14 8.37 0.36
N LEU A 12 6.52 7.09 0.49
CA LEU A 12 6.96 6.52 1.76
C LEU A 12 8.36 7.05 2.15
N PRO A 13 8.58 7.45 3.42
CA PRO A 13 9.89 7.93 3.88
C PRO A 13 11.03 6.94 3.57
N VAL A 14 10.78 5.63 3.74
CA VAL A 14 11.75 4.58 3.41
C VAL A 14 12.07 4.53 1.91
N ASN A 15 11.10 4.80 1.04
CA ASN A 15 11.35 4.83 -0.40
C ASN A 15 12.08 6.11 -0.82
N ARG A 16 11.80 7.26 -0.18
CA ARG A 16 12.54 8.51 -0.41
C ARG A 16 14.02 8.36 -0.08
N GLU A 17 14.32 7.74 1.06
CA GLU A 17 15.69 7.44 1.48
C GLU A 17 16.41 6.55 0.46
N VAL A 18 15.71 5.53 -0.03
CA VAL A 18 16.24 4.61 -1.04
C VAL A 18 16.46 5.32 -2.37
N ILE A 19 15.54 6.17 -2.79
CA ILE A 19 15.67 6.98 -4.00
C ILE A 19 16.85 7.94 -3.86
N SER A 20 17.06 8.56 -2.70
CA SER A 20 18.23 9.39 -2.42
C SER A 20 19.53 8.60 -2.60
N GLN A 21 19.63 7.40 -2.02
CA GLN A 21 20.80 6.53 -2.21
C GLN A 21 20.99 6.11 -3.67
N VAL A 22 19.90 5.84 -4.41
CA VAL A 22 19.95 5.55 -5.85
C VAL A 22 20.47 6.76 -6.64
N GLN A 23 19.99 7.97 -6.31
CA GLN A 23 20.44 9.22 -6.92
C GLN A 23 21.94 9.44 -6.67
N GLU A 24 22.44 9.17 -5.47
CA GLU A 24 23.87 9.23 -5.15
C GLU A 24 24.71 8.24 -5.98
N ILE A 25 24.25 6.99 -6.08
CA ILE A 25 24.93 5.99 -6.91
C ILE A 25 24.95 6.45 -8.37
N LEU A 26 23.83 6.96 -8.88
CA LEU A 26 23.73 7.40 -10.28
C LEU A 26 24.65 8.60 -10.56
N LYS A 27 24.70 9.61 -9.68
CA LYS A 27 25.65 10.75 -9.77
C LYS A 27 27.10 10.30 -9.77
N SER A 28 27.44 9.37 -8.88
CA SER A 28 28.83 8.89 -8.76
C SER A 28 29.29 8.05 -9.95
N ARG A 29 28.37 7.32 -10.60
CA ARG A 29 28.69 6.39 -11.70
C ARG A 29 28.60 7.00 -13.08
N PHE A 30 27.70 7.95 -13.29
CA PHE A 30 27.42 8.50 -14.61
C PHE A 30 27.60 10.03 -14.60
N LYS A 31 28.86 10.48 -14.67
CA LYS A 31 29.23 11.91 -14.64
C LYS A 31 28.61 12.75 -15.76
N ALA A 32 28.21 12.13 -16.86
CA ALA A 32 27.58 12.79 -18.01
C ALA A 32 26.05 12.97 -17.86
N VAL A 33 25.42 12.37 -16.85
CA VAL A 33 23.97 12.50 -16.64
C VAL A 33 23.67 13.87 -16.04
N ARG A 34 22.69 14.57 -16.62
CA ARG A 34 22.25 15.89 -16.15
C ARG A 34 21.61 15.77 -14.77
N GLN A 35 21.87 16.74 -13.91
CA GLN A 35 21.34 16.78 -12.54
C GLN A 35 19.80 16.68 -12.51
N GLU A 36 19.12 17.34 -13.44
CA GLU A 36 17.67 17.25 -13.63
C GLU A 36 17.18 15.81 -13.84
N GLU A 37 17.87 14.99 -14.63
CA GLU A 37 17.46 13.59 -14.88
C GLU A 37 17.56 12.72 -13.62
N VAL A 38 18.53 13.04 -12.76
CA VAL A 38 18.70 12.37 -11.46
C VAL A 38 17.57 12.75 -10.51
N ASP A 39 17.24 14.04 -10.44
CA ASP A 39 16.24 14.56 -9.51
C ASP A 39 14.82 14.09 -9.90
N LEU A 40 14.60 13.83 -11.19
CA LEU A 40 13.33 13.35 -11.74
C LEU A 40 13.04 11.86 -11.48
N ILE A 41 13.95 11.06 -10.91
CA ILE A 41 13.71 9.62 -10.67
C ILE A 41 12.44 9.40 -9.83
N GLY A 42 12.26 10.15 -8.72
CA GLY A 42 11.06 10.05 -7.89
C GLY A 42 9.78 10.46 -8.64
N GLU A 43 9.86 11.50 -9.47
CA GLU A 43 8.72 11.92 -10.30
C GLU A 43 8.37 10.89 -11.38
N LYS A 44 9.38 10.29 -12.04
CA LYS A 44 9.21 9.24 -13.06
C LYS A 44 8.49 8.01 -12.51
N LEU A 45 8.63 7.71 -11.22
CA LEU A 45 7.88 6.64 -10.53
C LEU A 45 6.43 7.05 -10.23
N ARG A 46 6.20 8.30 -9.82
CA ARG A 46 4.83 8.81 -9.52
C ARG A 46 3.96 9.03 -10.74
N ASN A 47 4.54 9.45 -11.87
CA ASN A 47 3.79 9.84 -13.07
C ASN A 47 4.25 9.04 -14.31
N PRO A 48 3.76 7.78 -14.46
CA PRO A 48 4.17 6.90 -15.55
C PRO A 48 3.74 7.39 -16.95
N PHE A 49 2.91 8.44 -17.04
CA PHE A 49 2.42 8.95 -18.33
C PHE A 49 3.24 10.12 -18.88
N LYS A 50 4.12 10.75 -18.08
CA LYS A 50 4.93 11.91 -18.52
C LYS A 50 5.86 11.57 -19.70
N GLN A 51 6.32 10.33 -19.81
CA GLN A 51 7.21 9.86 -20.88
C GLN A 51 6.63 8.73 -21.74
N ARG A 52 5.33 8.40 -21.57
CA ARG A 52 4.66 7.24 -22.23
C ARG A 52 5.38 5.89 -22.00
N PHE A 53 6.15 5.78 -20.93
CA PHE A 53 6.77 4.53 -20.45
C PHE A 53 6.45 4.35 -18.97
N LYS A 54 6.12 3.12 -18.56
CA LYS A 54 6.02 2.75 -17.15
C LYS A 54 7.42 2.48 -16.60
N ASN A 55 7.89 3.33 -15.70
CA ASN A 55 9.18 3.15 -15.01
C ASN A 55 9.05 2.13 -13.86
N VAL A 56 10.05 1.27 -13.73
CA VAL A 56 10.17 0.29 -12.65
C VAL A 56 11.59 0.38 -12.08
N LEU A 57 11.70 0.83 -10.83
CA LEU A 57 12.97 0.88 -10.11
C LEU A 57 13.13 -0.38 -9.24
N LEU A 58 14.20 -1.13 -9.49
CA LEU A 58 14.60 -2.31 -8.71
C LEU A 58 15.86 -1.96 -7.91
N VAL A 59 15.87 -2.29 -6.63
CA VAL A 59 16.96 -1.92 -5.72
C VAL A 59 17.41 -3.14 -4.93
N ALA A 60 18.72 -3.40 -4.92
CA ALA A 60 19.35 -4.42 -4.10
C ALA A 60 19.83 -3.79 -2.78
N GLU A 61 19.33 -4.28 -1.66
CA GLU A 61 19.56 -3.71 -0.32
C GLU A 61 20.10 -4.77 0.65
N ASN A 62 20.83 -4.32 1.67
CA ASN A 62 21.19 -5.16 2.80
C ASN A 62 20.17 -5.04 3.96
N LEU A 63 20.36 -5.82 5.02
CA LEU A 63 19.48 -5.83 6.20
C LEU A 63 19.39 -4.49 6.96
N LYS A 64 20.29 -3.54 6.67
CA LYS A 64 20.29 -2.18 7.23
C LYS A 64 19.70 -1.14 6.27
N ASN A 65 18.95 -1.58 5.24
CA ASN A 65 18.38 -0.74 4.18
C ASN A 65 19.39 0.09 3.40
N LYS A 66 20.67 -0.31 3.39
CA LYS A 66 21.69 0.32 2.54
C LYS A 66 21.59 -0.25 1.13
N VAL A 67 21.43 0.64 0.15
CA VAL A 67 21.40 0.28 -1.26
C VAL A 67 22.79 -0.15 -1.72
N LEU A 68 22.87 -1.38 -2.22
CA LEU A 68 24.07 -1.97 -2.79
C LEU A 68 24.12 -1.79 -4.32
N GLY A 69 22.98 -1.67 -4.98
CA GLY A 69 22.86 -1.42 -6.41
C GLY A 69 21.40 -1.26 -6.84
N PHE A 70 21.18 -0.83 -8.08
CA PHE A 70 19.84 -0.64 -8.63
C PHE A 70 19.78 -0.93 -10.13
N ALA A 71 18.56 -1.12 -10.63
CA ALA A 71 18.23 -1.15 -12.04
C ALA A 71 16.95 -0.33 -12.32
N LEU A 72 16.96 0.50 -13.37
CA LEU A 72 15.80 1.25 -13.83
C LEU A 72 15.32 0.68 -15.17
N LEU A 73 14.12 0.11 -15.16
CA LEU A 73 13.48 -0.52 -16.31
C LEU A 73 12.32 0.34 -16.81
N MET A 74 12.23 0.57 -18.11
CA MET A 74 11.13 1.26 -18.78
C MET A 74 10.28 0.25 -19.56
N HIS A 75 8.98 0.21 -19.34
CA HIS A 75 8.07 -0.68 -20.04
C HIS A 75 7.08 0.08 -20.93
N GLU A 76 6.94 -0.38 -22.17
CA GLU A 76 5.98 0.12 -23.16
C GLU A 76 4.91 -0.96 -23.42
N PRO A 77 3.66 -0.76 -22.94
CA PRO A 77 2.65 -1.81 -22.94
C PRO A 77 1.96 -2.04 -24.29
N GLU A 78 1.93 -1.05 -25.19
CA GLU A 78 1.18 -1.15 -26.46
C GLU A 78 1.94 -1.96 -27.51
N ILE A 79 3.23 -1.68 -27.65
CA ILE A 79 4.17 -2.41 -28.50
C ILE A 79 4.56 -3.72 -27.80
N GLY A 80 4.73 -3.66 -26.47
CA GLY A 80 5.04 -4.80 -25.60
C GLY A 80 6.54 -5.06 -25.53
N PHE A 81 7.33 -4.08 -25.08
CA PHE A 81 8.78 -4.24 -24.87
C PHE A 81 9.25 -3.56 -23.58
N CYS A 82 10.38 -4.03 -23.06
CA CYS A 82 11.08 -3.35 -21.97
C CYS A 82 12.42 -2.78 -22.46
N TYR A 83 12.83 -1.66 -21.87
CA TYR A 83 14.12 -1.02 -22.08
C TYR A 83 14.82 -0.83 -20.73
N LEU A 84 15.97 -1.47 -20.54
CA LEU A 84 16.81 -1.27 -19.34
C LEU A 84 17.62 0.03 -19.51
N ASP A 85 17.26 1.05 -18.74
CA ASP A 85 17.90 2.37 -18.82
C ASP A 85 19.24 2.37 -18.08
N TRP A 86 19.19 2.00 -16.80
CA TRP A 86 20.34 1.99 -15.93
C TRP A 86 20.42 0.70 -15.14
N ILE A 87 21.63 0.19 -14.98
CA ILE A 87 21.96 -0.81 -13.97
C ILE A 87 23.32 -0.45 -13.38
N ALA A 88 23.38 -0.29 -12.05
CA ALA A 88 24.57 0.21 -11.38
C ALA A 88 24.73 -0.33 -9.96
N MET A 89 25.99 -0.45 -9.56
CA MET A 89 26.42 -0.95 -8.26
C MET A 89 27.11 0.15 -7.45
N ALA A 90 26.79 0.22 -6.16
CA ALA A 90 27.42 1.12 -5.20
C ALA A 90 28.93 0.79 -5.04
N GLY A 91 29.77 1.82 -5.02
CA GLY A 91 31.19 1.68 -4.64
C GLY A 91 32.12 1.05 -5.68
N GLY A 92 31.87 1.18 -6.98
CA GLY A 92 32.89 0.87 -7.98
C GLY A 92 33.01 -0.60 -8.40
N ARG A 93 32.89 -1.54 -7.46
CA ARG A 93 33.25 -2.95 -7.64
C ARG A 93 32.33 -3.70 -8.59
N THR A 94 32.87 -4.09 -9.75
CA THR A 94 32.33 -5.14 -10.62
C THR A 94 32.82 -6.49 -10.11
N GLY A 95 31.98 -7.25 -9.40
CA GLY A 95 32.32 -8.57 -8.87
C GLY A 95 31.77 -8.80 -7.47
N GLY A 96 30.70 -9.59 -7.37
CA GLY A 96 30.03 -9.91 -6.11
C GLY A 96 28.64 -10.52 -6.25
N GLY A 97 28.25 -10.98 -7.45
CA GLY A 97 26.95 -11.60 -7.73
C GLY A 97 25.78 -10.63 -7.89
N ILE A 98 25.78 -9.48 -7.22
CA ILE A 98 24.60 -8.57 -7.17
C ILE A 98 24.16 -8.09 -8.55
N GLY A 99 25.08 -7.74 -9.46
CA GLY A 99 24.74 -7.34 -10.82
C GLY A 99 24.01 -8.45 -11.60
N GLY A 100 24.40 -9.71 -11.37
CA GLY A 100 23.69 -10.88 -11.89
C GLY A 100 22.27 -10.97 -11.34
N VAL A 101 22.12 -10.95 -10.01
CA VAL A 101 20.80 -11.05 -9.37
C VAL A 101 19.88 -9.88 -9.77
N LEU A 102 20.41 -8.66 -9.92
CA LEU A 102 19.64 -7.51 -10.43
C LEU A 102 19.20 -7.72 -11.88
N TYR A 103 20.08 -8.23 -12.75
CA TYR A 103 19.72 -8.48 -14.14
C TYR A 103 18.75 -9.65 -14.28
N ASP A 104 18.92 -10.73 -13.52
CA ASP A 104 17.94 -11.83 -13.39
C ASP A 104 16.56 -11.24 -13.04
N ARG A 105 16.53 -10.35 -12.05
CA ARG A 105 15.30 -9.68 -11.64
C ARG A 105 14.71 -8.79 -12.73
N VAL A 106 15.53 -8.06 -13.50
CA VAL A 106 15.08 -7.26 -14.64
C VAL A 106 14.42 -8.14 -15.69
N ARG A 107 15.00 -9.32 -15.98
CA ARG A 107 14.44 -10.28 -16.94
C ARG A 107 13.12 -10.88 -16.45
N GLU A 108 13.07 -11.30 -15.18
CA GLU A 108 11.83 -11.76 -14.52
C GLU A 108 10.72 -10.70 -14.61
N GLU A 109 11.03 -9.44 -14.28
CA GLU A 109 10.07 -8.34 -14.35
C GLU A 109 9.65 -8.04 -15.79
N SER A 110 10.55 -8.17 -16.77
CA SER A 110 10.23 -7.97 -18.19
C SER A 110 9.30 -9.04 -18.73
N VAL A 111 9.55 -10.32 -18.39
CA VAL A 111 8.62 -11.42 -18.67
C VAL A 111 7.29 -11.16 -17.97
N ALA A 112 7.34 -10.66 -16.73
CA ALA A 112 6.15 -10.38 -15.97
C ALA A 112 5.28 -9.26 -16.58
N LEU A 113 5.91 -8.30 -17.23
CA LEU A 113 5.23 -7.25 -17.97
C LEU A 113 4.76 -7.71 -19.37
N GLN A 114 4.89 -9.02 -19.67
CA GLN A 114 4.56 -9.62 -20.97
C GLN A 114 5.33 -8.99 -22.13
N ALA A 115 6.54 -8.51 -21.87
CA ALA A 115 7.40 -7.95 -22.89
C ALA A 115 7.84 -9.03 -23.88
N LYS A 116 7.80 -8.72 -25.18
CA LYS A 116 8.29 -9.59 -26.27
C LYS A 116 9.81 -9.59 -26.39
N GLY A 117 10.50 -8.70 -25.65
CA GLY A 117 11.94 -8.56 -25.64
C GLY A 117 12.39 -7.45 -24.69
N LEU A 118 13.63 -7.58 -24.22
CA LEU A 118 14.31 -6.59 -23.41
C LEU A 118 15.44 -5.95 -24.23
N PHE A 119 15.42 -4.61 -24.32
CA PHE A 119 16.39 -3.81 -25.04
C PHE A 119 17.24 -3.01 -24.06
N LEU A 120 18.49 -2.77 -24.41
CA LEU A 120 19.41 -1.99 -23.59
C LEU A 120 20.57 -1.46 -24.44
N GLU A 121 21.20 -0.39 -24.00
CA GLU A 121 22.38 0.16 -24.67
C GLU A 121 23.67 -0.20 -23.93
N CYS A 122 24.71 -0.52 -24.69
CA CYS A 122 26.06 -0.67 -24.17
C CYS A 122 27.04 0.03 -25.11
N LEU A 123 27.97 0.80 -24.54
CA LEU A 123 29.01 1.47 -25.33
C LEU A 123 29.90 0.46 -26.07
N PRO A 124 30.54 0.86 -27.19
CA PRO A 124 31.35 -0.04 -28.01
C PRO A 124 32.47 -0.75 -27.26
N ASP A 125 32.69 -2.02 -27.62
CA ASP A 125 33.70 -2.92 -27.05
C ASP A 125 34.99 -3.02 -27.88
N ASP A 126 35.12 -2.19 -28.92
CA ASP A 126 36.27 -2.06 -29.80
C ASP A 126 36.74 -0.60 -29.96
N LEU A 127 38.05 -0.44 -30.18
CA LEU A 127 38.72 0.86 -30.25
C LEU A 127 38.37 1.63 -31.54
N ASP A 128 38.00 0.92 -32.60
CA ASP A 128 37.67 1.53 -33.89
C ASP A 128 36.38 2.35 -33.79
N LYS A 129 35.41 1.89 -33.01
CA LYS A 129 34.14 2.58 -32.76
C LYS A 129 34.17 3.50 -31.55
N CYS A 130 35.12 3.30 -30.63
CA CYS A 130 35.30 4.16 -29.47
C CYS A 130 36.77 4.30 -29.07
N ALA A 131 37.36 5.46 -29.38
CA ALA A 131 38.78 5.73 -29.17
C ALA A 131 39.20 5.95 -27.70
N ILE A 132 38.27 5.83 -26.74
CA ILE A 132 38.54 6.07 -25.31
C ILE A 132 39.03 4.77 -24.67
N ALA A 133 40.34 4.57 -24.65
CA ALA A 133 40.98 3.33 -24.21
C ALA A 133 40.63 2.95 -22.75
N GLU A 134 40.40 3.93 -21.88
CA GLU A 134 40.11 3.73 -20.46
C GLU A 134 38.79 2.99 -20.22
N ILE A 135 37.80 3.13 -21.11
CA ILE A 135 36.46 2.54 -20.95
C ILE A 135 36.26 1.24 -21.72
N ILE A 136 37.11 0.92 -22.70
CA ILE A 136 36.97 -0.27 -23.55
C ILE A 136 36.98 -1.57 -22.73
N ASN A 137 37.88 -1.68 -21.74
CA ASN A 137 37.95 -2.88 -20.91
C ASN A 137 36.67 -3.07 -20.07
N GLU A 138 36.06 -1.98 -19.59
CA GLU A 138 34.79 -2.02 -18.88
C GLU A 138 33.64 -2.39 -19.83
N ASN A 139 33.59 -1.83 -21.03
CA ASN A 139 32.59 -2.15 -22.05
C ASN A 139 32.65 -3.62 -22.47
N ARG A 140 33.86 -4.18 -22.64
CA ARG A 140 34.07 -5.62 -22.90
C ARG A 140 33.54 -6.48 -21.76
N ALA A 141 33.77 -6.07 -20.51
CA ALA A 141 33.24 -6.79 -19.35
C ALA A 141 31.71 -6.75 -19.28
N ARG A 142 31.09 -5.60 -19.59
CA ARG A 142 29.62 -5.44 -19.68
C ARG A 142 29.02 -6.27 -20.81
N MET A 143 29.61 -6.24 -22.00
CA MET A 143 29.21 -7.08 -23.13
C MET A 143 29.29 -8.57 -22.78
N ARG A 144 30.42 -9.01 -22.20
CA ARG A 144 30.57 -10.40 -21.72
C ARG A 144 29.51 -10.76 -20.67
N PHE A 145 29.14 -9.84 -19.79
CA PHE A 145 28.09 -10.07 -18.80
C PHE A 145 26.73 -10.31 -19.48
N TYR A 146 26.32 -9.43 -20.39
CA TYR A 146 25.04 -9.56 -21.10
C TYR A 146 24.99 -10.77 -22.04
N GLU A 147 26.10 -11.12 -22.71
CA GLU A 147 26.19 -12.32 -23.54
C GLU A 147 25.95 -13.62 -22.74
N ARG A 148 26.27 -13.66 -21.43
CA ARG A 148 25.94 -14.83 -20.59
C ARG A 148 24.44 -15.08 -20.46
N TYR A 149 23.63 -14.06 -20.71
CA TYR A 149 22.16 -14.15 -20.71
C TYR A 149 21.57 -14.30 -22.12
N GLY A 150 22.43 -14.37 -23.15
CA GLY A 150 22.01 -14.42 -24.55
C GLY A 150 21.75 -13.06 -25.19
N ALA A 151 21.90 -11.96 -24.44
CA ALA A 151 21.70 -10.61 -24.94
C ALA A 151 22.85 -10.19 -25.87
N ARG A 152 22.52 -9.71 -27.08
CA ARG A 152 23.50 -9.46 -28.15
C ARG A 152 23.22 -8.16 -28.90
N PRO A 153 24.25 -7.46 -29.42
CA PRO A 153 24.07 -6.28 -30.26
C PRO A 153 23.28 -6.57 -31.54
N ILE A 154 22.38 -5.67 -31.89
CA ILE A 154 21.73 -5.61 -33.21
C ILE A 154 22.71 -5.00 -34.20
N ILE A 155 22.89 -5.63 -35.37
CA ILE A 155 23.87 -5.20 -36.38
C ILE A 155 23.23 -4.99 -37.76
N GLY A 156 23.96 -4.35 -38.67
CA GLY A 156 23.47 -4.04 -40.02
C GLY A 156 22.47 -2.88 -40.05
N THR A 157 22.58 -1.96 -39.10
CA THR A 157 21.68 -0.82 -38.94
C THR A 157 22.48 0.47 -38.77
N GLU A 158 21.81 1.59 -38.94
CA GLU A 158 22.40 2.92 -38.74
C GLU A 158 22.28 3.43 -37.29
N TYR A 159 21.87 2.57 -36.34
CA TYR A 159 21.69 2.97 -34.93
C TYR A 159 23.00 3.46 -34.29
N GLU A 160 24.13 2.91 -34.72
CA GLU A 160 25.48 3.27 -34.24
C GLU A 160 26.05 4.51 -34.95
N LEU A 161 25.29 5.16 -35.84
CA LEU A 161 25.76 6.38 -36.52
C LEU A 161 25.54 7.62 -35.64
N PRO A 162 26.47 8.61 -35.70
CA PRO A 162 26.37 9.88 -35.00
C PRO A 162 25.01 10.56 -35.15
N VAL A 163 24.47 11.10 -34.05
CA VAL A 163 23.25 11.92 -34.09
C VAL A 163 23.60 13.32 -34.59
N LYS A 164 24.72 13.87 -34.11
CA LYS A 164 25.29 15.16 -34.48
C LYS A 164 26.72 14.98 -35.00
N PRO A 165 27.19 15.88 -35.90
CA PRO A 165 28.59 15.90 -36.30
C PRO A 165 29.50 16.03 -35.07
N GLY A 166 30.45 15.11 -34.92
CA GLY A 166 31.39 15.07 -33.79
C GLY A 166 31.01 14.11 -32.66
N ASP A 167 29.81 13.49 -32.67
CA ASP A 167 29.50 12.42 -31.74
C ASP A 167 30.44 11.22 -31.99
N THR A 168 30.99 10.67 -30.92
CA THR A 168 31.87 9.50 -30.95
C THR A 168 31.39 8.46 -29.93
N CYS A 169 31.85 7.20 -30.03
CA CYS A 169 31.47 6.12 -29.11
C CYS A 169 29.96 5.85 -29.06
N MET A 170 29.26 5.90 -30.21
CA MET A 170 27.82 5.63 -30.28
C MET A 170 27.48 4.22 -29.73
N PRO A 171 26.46 4.08 -28.87
CA PRO A 171 26.19 2.81 -28.21
C PRO A 171 25.64 1.75 -29.17
N HIS A 172 25.98 0.50 -28.88
CA HIS A 172 25.28 -0.65 -29.42
C HIS A 172 23.91 -0.79 -28.76
N LEU A 173 22.87 -1.03 -29.56
CA LEU A 173 21.60 -1.51 -29.05
C LEU A 173 21.62 -3.04 -28.94
N LEU A 174 21.49 -3.55 -27.73
CA LEU A 174 21.42 -4.97 -27.43
C LEU A 174 19.97 -5.44 -27.34
N TYR A 175 19.76 -6.70 -27.68
CA TYR A 175 18.49 -7.41 -27.54
C TYR A 175 18.67 -8.68 -26.72
N ASP A 176 17.86 -8.81 -25.67
CA ASP A 176 17.65 -10.02 -24.86
C ASP A 176 16.26 -10.58 -25.18
N GLY A 177 16.23 -11.85 -25.61
CA GLY A 177 15.00 -12.52 -26.03
C GLY A 177 14.10 -13.02 -24.90
N LEU A 178 14.52 -12.89 -23.62
CA LEU A 178 13.73 -13.31 -22.45
C LEU A 178 13.21 -14.77 -22.55
N ASP A 179 14.08 -15.70 -22.94
CA ASP A 179 13.77 -17.13 -23.19
C ASP A 179 12.88 -17.44 -24.41
N SER A 180 12.51 -16.42 -25.19
CA SER A 180 11.81 -16.65 -26.46
C SER A 180 12.75 -17.24 -27.51
N ALA A 181 12.39 -18.42 -28.03
CA ALA A 181 13.04 -19.00 -29.21
C ALA A 181 12.67 -18.29 -30.52
N ARG A 182 11.76 -17.31 -30.50
CA ARG A 182 11.31 -16.61 -31.71
C ARG A 182 12.36 -15.61 -32.21
N PRO A 183 12.71 -15.63 -33.50
CA PRO A 183 13.57 -14.61 -34.10
C PRO A 183 12.99 -13.20 -33.94
N LEU A 184 13.87 -12.20 -33.79
CA LEU A 184 13.48 -10.80 -33.63
C LEU A 184 12.93 -10.24 -34.96
N SER A 185 11.63 -9.95 -35.02
CA SER A 185 11.02 -9.48 -36.27
C SER A 185 11.35 -8.03 -36.58
N ARG A 186 11.50 -7.73 -37.87
CA ARG A 186 11.76 -6.37 -38.37
C ARG A 186 10.67 -5.38 -37.97
N ASN A 187 9.41 -5.77 -38.16
CA ASN A 187 8.26 -4.90 -37.93
C ASN A 187 8.11 -4.52 -36.45
N PHE A 188 8.34 -5.46 -35.54
CA PHE A 188 8.35 -5.19 -34.11
C PHE A 188 9.52 -4.26 -33.75
N THR A 189 10.73 -4.59 -34.22
CA THR A 189 11.94 -3.82 -33.91
C THR A 189 11.81 -2.37 -34.38
N ARG A 190 11.34 -2.11 -35.60
CA ARG A 190 11.13 -0.74 -36.09
C ARG A 190 10.20 0.10 -35.19
N LYS A 191 9.16 -0.51 -34.62
CA LYS A 191 8.26 0.17 -33.66
C LYS A 191 8.99 0.47 -32.34
N VAL A 192 9.77 -0.49 -31.83
CA VAL A 192 10.57 -0.34 -30.61
C VAL A 192 11.59 0.80 -30.76
N ILE A 193 12.39 0.79 -31.83
CA ILE A 193 13.43 1.80 -32.09
C ILE A 193 12.82 3.19 -32.17
N ARG A 194 11.74 3.32 -32.96
CA ARG A 194 11.02 4.57 -33.08
C ARG A 194 10.54 5.08 -31.71
N ALA A 195 9.94 4.20 -30.90
CA ALA A 195 9.48 4.57 -29.57
C ALA A 195 10.64 5.00 -28.64
N ILE A 196 11.78 4.32 -28.67
CA ILE A 196 12.97 4.69 -27.89
C ILE A 196 13.45 6.09 -28.32
N LEU A 197 13.71 6.30 -29.62
CA LEU A 197 14.28 7.54 -30.12
C LEU A 197 13.32 8.74 -29.99
N GLU A 198 12.02 8.56 -30.24
CA GLU A 198 11.03 9.65 -30.17
C GLU A 198 10.63 10.01 -28.73
N ARG A 199 10.64 9.04 -27.81
CA ARG A 199 10.09 9.23 -26.45
C ARG A 199 11.18 9.35 -25.38
N LYS A 200 12.17 8.44 -25.36
CA LYS A 200 13.26 8.47 -24.38
C LYS A 200 14.24 9.59 -24.73
N TYR A 201 14.66 9.65 -26.00
CA TYR A 201 15.61 10.63 -26.52
C TYR A 201 14.92 11.86 -27.13
N ALA A 202 13.71 12.17 -26.66
CA ALA A 202 12.96 13.34 -27.08
C ALA A 202 13.82 14.61 -26.91
N GLY A 203 13.97 15.40 -27.98
CA GLY A 203 14.79 16.60 -28.02
C GLY A 203 16.28 16.38 -28.29
N GLN A 204 16.77 15.14 -28.31
CA GLN A 204 18.14 14.80 -28.72
C GLN A 204 18.20 14.29 -30.16
N CYS A 205 17.21 13.48 -30.57
CA CYS A 205 17.13 12.90 -31.92
C CYS A 205 16.14 13.69 -32.81
N PRO A 206 16.61 14.33 -33.90
CA PRO A 206 15.73 14.97 -34.87
C PRO A 206 14.82 13.96 -35.60
N PRO A 207 13.61 14.34 -36.06
CA PRO A 207 12.70 13.44 -36.77
C PRO A 207 13.32 12.73 -37.99
N GLU A 208 14.21 13.42 -38.71
CA GLU A 208 14.94 12.85 -39.86
C GLU A 208 15.89 11.73 -39.44
N TYR A 209 16.60 11.90 -38.33
CA TYR A 209 17.46 10.87 -37.75
C TYR A 209 16.64 9.64 -37.37
N VAL A 210 15.51 9.84 -36.68
CA VAL A 210 14.60 8.76 -36.30
C VAL A 210 14.11 7.99 -37.52
N ALA A 211 13.67 8.69 -38.56
CA ALA A 211 13.19 8.08 -39.80
C ALA A 211 14.28 7.27 -40.49
N ARG A 212 15.49 7.84 -40.61
CA ARG A 212 16.65 7.20 -41.22
C ARG A 212 17.06 5.93 -40.48
N VAL A 213 17.28 6.02 -39.17
CA VAL A 213 17.67 4.87 -38.34
C VAL A 213 16.59 3.79 -38.39
N THR A 214 15.32 4.14 -38.26
CA THR A 214 14.21 3.17 -38.34
C THR A 214 14.16 2.47 -39.71
N ALA A 215 14.39 3.20 -40.79
CA ALA A 215 14.39 2.65 -42.15
C ALA A 215 15.58 1.71 -42.41
N SER A 216 16.70 1.91 -41.71
CA SER A 216 17.93 1.09 -41.87
C SER A 216 17.76 -0.37 -41.46
N PHE A 217 16.77 -0.71 -40.63
CA PHE A 217 16.45 -2.10 -40.25
C PHE A 217 15.79 -2.81 -41.44
N LYS A 218 16.58 -3.38 -42.35
CA LYS A 218 16.11 -4.00 -43.61
C LYS A 218 15.84 -5.50 -43.49
N ASP A 219 16.65 -6.20 -42.72
CA ASP A 219 16.61 -7.66 -42.54
C ASP A 219 15.42 -8.13 -41.69
N ASP A 220 14.85 -9.29 -42.03
CA ASP A 220 13.81 -9.99 -41.25
C ASP A 220 14.07 -11.51 -41.28
N PRO A 221 14.51 -12.13 -40.16
CA PRO A 221 14.69 -11.53 -38.84
C PRO A 221 15.84 -10.51 -38.79
N VAL A 222 15.75 -9.58 -37.84
CA VAL A 222 16.81 -8.61 -37.56
C VAL A 222 18.08 -9.35 -37.12
N ARG A 223 19.23 -8.94 -37.69
CA ARG A 223 20.51 -9.59 -37.44
C ARG A 223 21.08 -9.20 -36.07
N LEU A 224 21.53 -10.22 -35.34
CA LEU A 224 22.29 -10.05 -34.10
C LEU A 224 23.75 -10.40 -34.34
N ARG A 225 24.66 -9.70 -33.67
CA ARG A 225 26.08 -10.04 -33.66
C ARG A 225 26.26 -11.46 -33.13
N ALA A 226 27.22 -12.20 -33.69
CA ALA A 226 27.63 -13.48 -33.11
C ALA A 226 28.18 -13.27 -31.69
N PHE A 227 28.08 -14.30 -30.84
CA PHE A 227 28.70 -14.26 -29.52
C PHE A 227 30.21 -14.05 -29.66
N ARG A 228 30.77 -13.13 -28.88
CA ARG A 228 32.19 -12.78 -28.92
C ARG A 228 32.95 -13.25 -27.69
N TYR A 229 32.31 -13.26 -26.53
CA TYR A 229 32.96 -13.46 -25.23
C TYR A 229 32.50 -14.71 -24.49
N VAL A 230 31.36 -15.27 -24.86
CA VAL A 230 30.79 -16.47 -24.24
C VAL A 230 30.46 -17.49 -25.33
N LYS A 231 30.66 -18.77 -25.06
CA LYS A 231 30.20 -19.82 -25.98
C LYS A 231 28.66 -19.87 -25.98
N PRO A 232 27.98 -20.05 -27.12
CA PRO A 232 26.51 -20.07 -27.19
C PRO A 232 25.87 -21.03 -26.18
N GLU A 233 26.49 -22.19 -25.94
CA GLU A 233 26.00 -23.24 -25.03
C GLU A 233 26.15 -22.88 -23.54
N ALA A 234 27.03 -21.92 -23.23
CA ALA A 234 27.26 -21.44 -21.87
C ALA A 234 26.34 -20.26 -21.50
N ALA A 235 25.58 -19.73 -22.46
CA ALA A 235 24.56 -18.73 -22.19
C ALA A 235 23.37 -19.36 -21.45
N ARG A 236 22.79 -18.64 -20.50
CA ARG A 236 21.61 -19.02 -19.73
C ARG A 236 20.43 -18.13 -20.16
N PRO A 237 19.82 -18.39 -21.32
CA PRO A 237 18.71 -17.58 -21.82
C PRO A 237 17.41 -17.84 -21.05
N ALA A 238 17.29 -18.97 -20.35
CA ALA A 238 16.15 -19.27 -19.51
C ALA A 238 15.92 -18.14 -18.49
N VAL A 239 14.69 -17.66 -18.42
CA VAL A 239 14.22 -16.82 -17.31
C VAL A 239 13.41 -17.76 -16.43
N GLU A 240 13.70 -17.85 -15.13
CA GLU A 240 12.81 -18.54 -14.18
C GLU A 240 11.50 -17.72 -14.04
N GLY A 241 10.69 -17.71 -15.10
CA GLY A 241 9.43 -17.01 -15.18
C GLY A 241 8.31 -17.88 -14.65
N SER A 242 7.64 -17.44 -13.57
CA SER A 242 6.26 -17.81 -13.22
C SER A 242 5.87 -17.26 -11.84
N SER A 243 6.81 -17.21 -10.89
CA SER A 243 6.43 -17.11 -9.48
C SER A 243 5.75 -15.79 -9.11
N LEU A 244 6.15 -14.62 -9.65
CA LEU A 244 5.65 -13.31 -9.18
C LEU A 244 4.21 -12.97 -9.54
N HIS A 245 3.69 -13.54 -10.63
CA HIS A 245 2.29 -13.38 -11.02
C HIS A 245 1.38 -14.36 -10.31
N GLN A 246 1.92 -15.52 -10.00
CA GLN A 246 1.23 -16.48 -9.18
C GLN A 246 1.07 -15.89 -7.78
N ILE A 247 -0.08 -16.19 -7.18
CA ILE A 247 -0.34 -15.86 -5.80
C ILE A 247 0.67 -16.62 -4.95
N ALA A 248 1.44 -15.93 -4.11
CA ALA A 248 2.29 -16.61 -3.13
C ALA A 248 1.39 -17.42 -2.21
N LEU A 249 1.59 -18.73 -2.12
CA LEU A 249 0.88 -19.60 -1.20
C LEU A 249 1.83 -20.00 -0.09
N VAL A 250 1.59 -19.48 1.12
CA VAL A 250 2.31 -19.88 2.32
C VAL A 250 1.37 -20.73 3.17
N VAL A 251 1.85 -21.88 3.61
CA VAL A 251 1.10 -22.79 4.49
C VAL A 251 1.91 -22.97 5.76
N ASN A 252 1.30 -22.81 6.94
CA ASN A 252 2.07 -22.98 8.18
C ASN A 252 2.45 -24.45 8.40
N GLU A 253 3.69 -24.68 8.80
CA GLU A 253 4.18 -26.02 9.13
C GLU A 253 3.50 -26.53 10.40
N HIS A 254 3.31 -27.85 10.49
CA HIS A 254 2.72 -28.50 11.66
C HIS A 254 1.38 -27.87 12.07
N HIS A 255 0.53 -27.50 11.12
CA HIS A 255 -0.80 -26.99 11.43
C HIS A 255 -1.75 -28.10 11.93
N ASP A 256 -1.39 -29.37 11.69
CA ASP A 256 -2.17 -30.58 11.94
C ASP A 256 -2.03 -31.11 13.37
N ILE A 257 -0.95 -30.76 14.08
CA ILE A 257 -0.68 -31.24 15.44
C ILE A 257 -1.72 -30.77 16.48
N HIS A 258 -2.39 -29.63 16.22
CA HIS A 258 -3.43 -29.12 17.10
C HIS A 258 -4.79 -29.67 16.67
N HIS A 259 -5.13 -30.90 17.06
CA HIS A 259 -6.40 -31.52 16.70
C HIS A 259 -7.24 -31.80 17.95
N VAL A 260 -8.45 -31.23 18.00
CA VAL A 260 -9.40 -31.43 19.09
C VAL A 260 -10.54 -32.31 18.55
N HIS A 261 -10.79 -33.45 19.20
CA HIS A 261 -11.74 -34.48 18.75
C HIS A 261 -13.12 -34.38 19.44
N GLU A 262 -13.36 -33.30 20.16
CA GLU A 262 -14.56 -33.14 20.97
C GLU A 262 -15.77 -32.72 20.14
N ARG A 263 -16.96 -33.16 20.58
CA ARG A 263 -18.20 -32.93 19.85
C ARG A 263 -18.51 -31.44 19.80
N GLY A 264 -18.68 -30.89 18.60
CA GLY A 264 -18.97 -29.47 18.37
C GLY A 264 -17.76 -28.62 18.02
N TYR A 265 -16.53 -29.13 18.17
CA TYR A 265 -15.34 -28.45 17.68
C TYR A 265 -15.21 -28.66 16.16
N VAL A 266 -15.35 -27.58 15.40
CA VAL A 266 -15.42 -27.64 13.92
C VAL A 266 -14.09 -27.31 13.25
N GLU A 267 -13.15 -26.70 13.97
CA GLU A 267 -11.85 -26.27 13.45
C GLU A 267 -10.90 -27.48 13.35
N ALA A 268 -10.84 -28.14 12.18
CA ALA A 268 -10.11 -29.39 12.01
C ALA A 268 -8.97 -29.32 10.97
N PRO A 269 -7.90 -30.14 11.10
CA PRO A 269 -6.77 -30.14 10.16
C PRO A 269 -7.14 -30.37 8.69
N VAL A 270 -8.24 -31.11 8.46
CA VAL A 270 -8.76 -31.42 7.11
C VAL A 270 -9.08 -30.16 6.30
N ARG A 271 -9.40 -29.02 6.95
CA ARG A 271 -9.69 -27.74 6.28
C ARG A 271 -8.57 -27.32 5.33
N ILE A 272 -7.33 -27.36 5.80
CA ILE A 272 -6.14 -26.97 4.99
C ILE A 272 -5.97 -27.91 3.80
N LYS A 273 -6.10 -29.22 4.02
CA LYS A 273 -6.01 -30.23 2.95
C LYS A 273 -7.11 -30.02 1.89
N SER A 274 -8.35 -29.78 2.33
CA SER A 274 -9.48 -29.53 1.43
C SER A 274 -9.29 -28.28 0.57
N ILE A 275 -8.70 -27.22 1.11
CA ILE A 275 -8.37 -26.02 0.35
C ILE A 275 -7.23 -26.32 -0.64
N LEU A 276 -6.12 -26.89 -0.18
CA LEU A 276 -4.95 -27.20 -1.01
C LEU A 276 -5.30 -28.08 -2.22
N SER A 277 -6.12 -29.11 -2.03
CA SER A 277 -6.53 -30.01 -3.13
C SER A 277 -7.25 -29.28 -4.26
N ALA A 278 -7.89 -28.12 -3.99
CA ALA A 278 -8.46 -27.28 -5.04
C ALA A 278 -7.43 -26.30 -5.63
N LEU A 279 -6.55 -25.72 -4.80
CA LEU A 279 -5.64 -24.66 -5.22
C LEU A 279 -4.43 -25.15 -6.03
N GLU A 280 -3.78 -26.23 -5.61
CA GLU A 280 -2.51 -26.70 -6.20
C GLU A 280 -2.61 -27.05 -7.70
N PRO A 281 -3.65 -27.75 -8.18
CA PRO A 281 -3.76 -28.12 -9.60
C PRO A 281 -4.01 -26.94 -10.55
N SER A 282 -4.26 -25.74 -10.03
CA SER A 282 -4.77 -24.61 -10.82
C SER A 282 -3.72 -23.84 -11.61
N GLY A 283 -2.45 -23.97 -11.23
CA GLY A 283 -1.37 -23.12 -11.75
C GLY A 283 -1.44 -21.65 -11.33
N LEU A 284 -2.41 -21.24 -10.50
CA LEU A 284 -2.56 -19.86 -10.03
C LEU A 284 -1.64 -19.50 -8.86
N PHE A 285 -1.12 -20.51 -8.16
CA PHE A 285 -0.36 -20.34 -6.92
C PHE A 285 1.08 -20.82 -7.05
N SER A 286 1.98 -20.15 -6.35
CA SER A 286 3.38 -20.53 -6.18
C SER A 286 3.63 -20.81 -4.70
N ARG A 287 3.96 -22.05 -4.34
CA ARG A 287 4.17 -22.41 -2.93
C ARG A 287 5.48 -21.81 -2.42
N CYS A 288 5.42 -21.13 -1.29
CA CYS A 288 6.57 -20.51 -0.64
C CYS A 288 6.90 -21.24 0.67
N LYS A 289 8.18 -21.41 0.96
CA LYS A 289 8.64 -21.97 2.22
C LYS A 289 8.50 -20.94 3.33
N THR A 290 7.91 -21.35 4.45
CA THR A 290 7.83 -20.55 5.69
C THR A 290 9.21 -20.19 6.22
N ARG A 291 9.31 -18.98 6.78
CA ARG A 291 10.50 -18.49 7.48
C ARG A 291 10.16 -18.26 8.94
N SER A 292 11.13 -18.49 9.82
CA SER A 292 10.94 -18.21 11.24
C SER A 292 11.19 -16.73 11.55
N PHE A 293 10.31 -16.14 12.35
CA PHE A 293 10.40 -14.78 12.85
C PHE A 293 10.65 -14.76 14.36
N SER A 294 10.99 -13.59 14.91
CA SER A 294 11.13 -13.43 16.37
C SER A 294 9.76 -13.27 17.04
N ASP A 295 9.59 -13.84 18.23
CA ASP A 295 8.39 -13.69 19.08
C ASP A 295 8.09 -12.22 19.44
N LYS A 296 9.04 -11.30 19.22
CA LYS A 296 8.81 -9.86 19.32
C LYS A 296 7.64 -9.37 18.46
N HIS A 297 7.39 -10.03 17.33
CA HIS A 297 6.27 -9.65 16.44
C HIS A 297 4.91 -10.03 17.04
N ILE A 298 4.86 -11.07 17.87
CA ILE A 298 3.66 -11.45 18.62
C ILE A 298 3.47 -10.48 19.78
N THR A 299 4.51 -10.25 20.57
CA THR A 299 4.47 -9.37 21.75
C THR A 299 4.37 -7.87 21.43
N ALA A 300 4.58 -7.48 20.17
CA ALA A 300 4.27 -6.13 19.69
C ALA A 300 2.76 -5.90 19.50
N VAL A 301 1.97 -6.97 19.42
CA VAL A 301 0.53 -6.93 19.17
C VAL A 301 -0.26 -7.49 20.35
N HIS A 302 0.23 -8.54 20.98
CA HIS A 302 -0.37 -9.22 22.13
C HIS A 302 0.39 -8.87 23.39
N ALA A 303 -0.32 -8.74 24.50
CA ALA A 303 0.29 -8.53 25.80
C ALA A 303 1.22 -9.71 26.15
N THR A 304 2.39 -9.39 26.71
CA THR A 304 3.42 -10.38 27.02
C THR A 304 2.95 -11.44 28.01
N ASP A 305 2.02 -11.08 28.91
CA ASP A 305 1.42 -11.99 29.88
C ASP A 305 0.49 -13.03 29.21
N LEU A 306 -0.34 -12.63 28.24
CA LEU A 306 -1.13 -13.53 27.40
C LEU A 306 -0.23 -14.51 26.63
N PHE A 307 0.80 -14.00 25.95
CA PHE A 307 1.76 -14.83 25.19
C PHE A 307 2.41 -15.89 26.08
N ASN A 308 2.92 -15.46 27.25
CA ASN A 308 3.57 -16.36 28.20
C ASN A 308 2.60 -17.38 28.79
N PHE A 309 1.34 -16.99 29.03
CA PHE A 309 0.29 -17.89 29.51
C PHE A 309 0.01 -19.00 28.50
N ILE A 310 -0.27 -18.66 27.24
CA ILE A 310 -0.56 -19.65 26.19
C ILE A 310 0.63 -20.61 26.03
N LYS A 311 1.85 -20.08 25.94
CA LYS A 311 3.07 -20.88 25.80
C LYS A 311 3.25 -21.86 26.95
N ARG A 312 3.26 -21.35 28.19
CA ARG A 312 3.50 -22.16 29.39
C ARG A 312 2.41 -23.21 29.59
N THR A 313 1.14 -22.81 29.45
CA THR A 313 0.01 -23.71 29.63
C THR A 313 0.03 -24.84 28.59
N SER A 314 0.33 -24.53 27.32
CA SER A 314 0.53 -25.57 26.31
C SER A 314 1.70 -26.50 26.65
N GLU A 315 2.87 -25.97 26.99
CA GLU A 315 4.07 -26.80 27.28
C GLU A 315 3.85 -27.75 28.48
N GLN A 316 3.07 -27.30 29.47
CA GLN A 316 2.74 -28.07 30.68
C GLN A 316 1.55 -29.02 30.51
N MET A 317 0.74 -28.87 29.45
CA MET A 317 -0.46 -29.69 29.26
C MET A 317 -0.09 -31.15 28.95
N PRO A 318 -0.66 -32.13 29.66
CA PRO A 318 -0.49 -33.54 29.31
C PRO A 318 -1.03 -33.86 27.92
N GLU A 319 -0.46 -34.90 27.31
CA GLU A 319 -0.95 -35.39 26.01
C GLU A 319 -2.38 -35.90 26.11
N GLY A 320 -3.19 -35.62 25.09
CA GLY A 320 -4.62 -35.98 25.07
C GLY A 320 -5.50 -35.20 26.06
N LYS A 321 -4.97 -34.20 26.76
CA LYS A 321 -5.73 -33.31 27.64
C LYS A 321 -5.81 -31.89 27.06
N SER A 322 -6.90 -31.22 27.41
CA SER A 322 -7.23 -29.85 27.02
C SER A 322 -7.68 -29.08 28.24
N LEU A 323 -7.27 -27.82 28.35
CA LEU A 323 -7.78 -26.88 29.34
C LEU A 323 -8.89 -26.03 28.75
N TYR A 324 -10.08 -26.12 29.34
CA TYR A 324 -11.23 -25.32 28.99
C TYR A 324 -11.44 -24.19 30.00
N PRO A 325 -11.62 -22.94 29.54
CA PRO A 325 -12.04 -21.84 30.39
C PRO A 325 -13.49 -22.04 30.88
N TYR A 326 -13.76 -21.73 32.15
CA TYR A 326 -15.10 -21.83 32.72
C TYR A 326 -15.47 -20.70 33.70
N ILE A 327 -14.52 -19.89 34.17
CA ILE A 327 -14.76 -18.72 35.04
C ILE A 327 -14.13 -17.47 34.41
N PHE A 328 -14.92 -16.42 34.19
CA PHE A 328 -14.50 -15.21 33.48
C PHE A 328 -14.60 -13.95 34.36
N PRO A 329 -13.57 -13.08 34.40
CA PRO A 329 -13.58 -11.89 35.24
C PRO A 329 -14.32 -10.70 34.58
N ILE A 330 -15.66 -10.75 34.55
CA ILE A 330 -16.49 -9.75 33.86
C ILE A 330 -16.51 -8.38 34.59
N ARG A 331 -16.61 -8.38 35.92
CA ARG A 331 -16.78 -7.13 36.72
C ARG A 331 -15.46 -6.49 37.13
N ASN A 332 -14.44 -7.30 37.38
CA ASN A 332 -13.15 -6.84 37.90
C ASN A 332 -12.01 -7.74 37.45
N LYS A 333 -11.09 -7.19 36.67
CA LYS A 333 -9.90 -7.87 36.13
C LYS A 333 -8.61 -7.48 36.87
N ALA A 334 -8.69 -6.97 38.10
CA ALA A 334 -7.55 -6.34 38.78
C ALA A 334 -6.37 -7.28 39.11
N ARG A 335 -6.58 -8.58 39.35
CA ARG A 335 -5.49 -9.52 39.67
C ARG A 335 -5.70 -10.89 39.02
N PRO A 336 -4.67 -11.46 38.36
CA PRO A 336 -4.76 -12.80 37.78
C PRO A 336 -4.82 -13.88 38.86
N PRO A 337 -5.71 -14.89 38.75
CA PRO A 337 -5.74 -16.06 39.63
C PRO A 337 -4.47 -16.90 39.56
N LYS A 338 -4.16 -17.65 40.63
CA LYS A 338 -3.01 -18.59 40.65
C LYS A 338 -3.33 -19.94 40.03
N GLU A 339 -4.56 -20.42 40.19
CA GLU A 339 -4.97 -21.73 39.67
C GLU A 339 -5.14 -21.68 38.15
N THR A 340 -4.43 -22.53 37.41
CA THR A 340 -4.41 -22.52 35.93
C THR A 340 -5.80 -22.67 35.32
N SER A 341 -6.68 -23.46 35.94
CA SER A 341 -8.05 -23.71 35.47
C SER A 341 -8.92 -22.45 35.50
N VAL A 342 -8.69 -21.56 36.47
CA VAL A 342 -9.40 -20.28 36.64
C VAL A 342 -8.68 -19.17 35.86
N LEU A 343 -7.35 -19.22 35.81
CA LEU A 343 -6.53 -18.30 35.04
C LEU A 343 -6.83 -18.37 33.54
N SER A 344 -7.25 -19.52 33.00
CA SER A 344 -7.63 -19.64 31.60
C SER A 344 -8.76 -18.70 31.19
N GLY A 345 -9.78 -18.51 32.02
CA GLY A 345 -10.86 -17.56 31.72
C GLY A 345 -10.50 -16.10 31.98
N TYR A 346 -9.35 -15.81 32.62
CA TYR A 346 -8.80 -14.46 32.65
C TYR A 346 -8.26 -14.03 31.28
N TYR A 347 -7.75 -14.99 30.50
CA TYR A 347 -7.17 -14.78 29.17
C TYR A 347 -8.06 -15.28 28.03
N CYS A 348 -9.23 -15.85 28.29
CA CYS A 348 -10.14 -16.33 27.23
C CYS A 348 -11.47 -15.58 27.26
N ILE A 349 -12.09 -15.41 26.10
CA ILE A 349 -13.43 -14.80 25.95
C ILE A 349 -14.57 -15.82 25.75
N ASP A 350 -14.26 -17.12 25.67
CA ASP A 350 -15.25 -18.19 25.51
C ASP A 350 -14.86 -19.50 26.21
N THR A 351 -15.79 -20.46 26.16
CA THR A 351 -15.66 -21.79 26.79
C THR A 351 -15.31 -22.90 25.79
N PHE A 352 -15.08 -22.58 24.51
CA PHE A 352 -14.94 -23.58 23.44
C PHE A 352 -13.63 -23.48 22.66
N THR A 353 -12.72 -22.62 23.10
CA THR A 353 -11.34 -22.52 22.62
C THR A 353 -10.37 -23.14 23.63
N PRO A 354 -10.04 -24.44 23.52
CA PRO A 354 -9.20 -25.13 24.51
C PRO A 354 -7.70 -24.92 24.32
N ILE A 355 -6.95 -24.85 25.42
CA ILE A 355 -5.49 -24.97 25.34
C ILE A 355 -5.08 -26.44 25.52
N ASN A 356 -4.66 -27.08 24.44
CA ASN A 356 -3.96 -28.37 24.50
C ASN A 356 -2.44 -28.19 24.36
N ARG A 357 -1.70 -29.29 24.44
CA ARG A 357 -0.23 -29.31 24.39
C ARG A 357 0.37 -28.66 23.12
N ASN A 358 -0.39 -28.67 22.04
CA ASN A 358 0.05 -28.27 20.71
C ASN A 358 -0.46 -26.89 20.27
N ALA A 359 -1.39 -26.27 21.03
CA ALA A 359 -2.02 -25.00 20.67
C ALA A 359 -0.99 -23.89 20.40
N TYR A 360 -0.07 -23.66 21.35
CA TYR A 360 1.01 -22.67 21.18
C TYR A 360 1.86 -22.92 19.92
N ARG A 361 2.32 -24.15 19.71
CA ARG A 361 3.22 -24.48 18.58
C ARG A 361 2.54 -24.25 17.24
N ALA A 362 1.30 -24.71 17.08
CA ALA A 362 0.53 -24.51 15.86
C ALA A 362 0.24 -23.02 15.60
N ALA A 363 -0.22 -22.29 16.62
CA ALA A 363 -0.48 -20.85 16.50
C ALA A 363 0.80 -20.05 16.20
N ARG A 364 1.93 -20.42 16.81
CA ARG A 364 3.23 -19.80 16.53
C ARG A 364 3.64 -20.00 15.07
N HIS A 365 3.48 -21.19 14.50
CA HIS A 365 3.77 -21.40 13.08
C HIS A 365 2.79 -20.63 12.16
N GLY A 366 1.55 -20.40 12.60
CA GLY A 366 0.61 -19.49 11.92
C GLY A 366 1.19 -18.08 11.77
N VAL A 367 1.84 -17.56 12.81
CA VAL A 367 2.51 -16.26 12.77
C VAL A 367 3.70 -16.24 11.80
N ASP A 368 4.49 -17.31 11.74
CA ASP A 368 5.59 -17.43 10.76
C ASP A 368 5.05 -17.45 9.32
N CYS A 369 3.92 -18.13 9.10
CA CYS A 369 3.23 -18.17 7.82
C CYS A 369 2.76 -16.78 7.38
N VAL A 370 2.03 -16.05 8.24
CA VAL A 370 1.47 -14.75 7.87
C VAL A 370 2.56 -13.69 7.64
N LEU A 371 3.64 -13.70 8.44
CA LEU A 371 4.77 -12.79 8.26
C LEU A 371 5.62 -13.15 7.03
N THR A 372 5.73 -14.42 6.69
CA THR A 372 6.35 -14.84 5.42
C THR A 372 5.52 -14.30 4.24
N ALA A 373 4.20 -14.46 4.27
CA ALA A 373 3.32 -13.95 3.22
C ALA A 373 3.36 -12.41 3.10
N ALA A 374 3.37 -11.70 4.24
CA ALA A 374 3.58 -10.24 4.26
C ALA A 374 4.95 -9.84 3.68
N SER A 375 6.01 -10.61 3.97
CA SER A 375 7.34 -10.39 3.39
C SER A 375 7.37 -10.61 1.87
N GLU A 376 6.56 -11.52 1.33
CA GLU A 376 6.43 -11.73 -0.12
C GLU A 376 5.78 -10.51 -0.79
N ILE A 377 4.74 -9.91 -0.18
CA ILE A 377 4.15 -8.63 -0.62
C ILE A 377 5.22 -7.52 -0.63
N LEU A 378 5.97 -7.37 0.46
CA LEU A 378 7.08 -6.40 0.56
C LEU A 378 8.26 -6.71 -0.39
N SER A 379 8.31 -7.89 -1.00
CA SER A 379 9.30 -8.28 -2.00
C SER A 379 8.79 -8.12 -3.43
N GLY A 380 7.58 -7.60 -3.59
CA GLY A 380 7.01 -7.20 -4.87
C GLY A 380 5.94 -8.14 -5.41
N ARG A 381 5.53 -9.19 -4.67
CA ARG A 381 4.36 -9.96 -5.05
C ARG A 381 3.10 -9.13 -4.90
N ARG A 382 2.18 -9.29 -5.84
CA ARG A 382 0.92 -8.55 -5.83
C ARG A 382 -0.07 -9.12 -4.83
N ILE A 383 -0.17 -10.44 -4.78
CA ILE A 383 -1.08 -11.17 -3.91
C ILE A 383 -0.28 -12.26 -3.20
N ALA A 384 -0.50 -12.38 -1.90
CA ALA A 384 -0.02 -13.50 -1.10
C ALA A 384 -1.20 -14.06 -0.30
N TYR A 385 -1.21 -15.36 -0.09
CA TYR A 385 -2.20 -16.07 0.69
C TYR A 385 -1.49 -16.84 1.79
N ALA A 386 -1.77 -16.45 3.03
CA ALA A 386 -1.40 -17.18 4.22
C ALA A 386 -2.52 -18.19 4.54
N LEU A 387 -2.38 -19.41 4.01
CA LEU A 387 -3.26 -20.54 4.32
C LEU A 387 -2.82 -21.14 5.65
N LEU A 388 -3.37 -20.64 6.75
CA LEU A 388 -2.94 -21.00 8.10
C LEU A 388 -4.05 -21.63 8.95
N ARG A 389 -3.61 -22.35 9.98
CA ARG A 389 -4.45 -22.90 11.05
C ARG A 389 -3.63 -23.01 12.34
N PRO A 390 -4.14 -22.60 13.51
CA PRO A 390 -5.48 -22.05 13.78
C PRO A 390 -5.70 -20.62 13.22
N PRO A 391 -6.98 -20.16 13.11
CA PRO A 391 -7.31 -18.78 12.71
C PRO A 391 -6.86 -17.75 13.77
N GLY A 392 -7.10 -16.45 13.50
CA GLY A 392 -6.56 -15.37 14.33
C GLY A 392 -7.52 -14.23 14.71
N HIS A 393 -8.55 -13.91 13.92
CA HIS A 393 -9.24 -12.62 14.04
C HIS A 393 -9.97 -12.34 15.37
N HIS A 394 -10.27 -13.36 16.17
CA HIS A 394 -10.90 -13.23 17.50
C HIS A 394 -9.90 -13.03 18.66
N ALA A 395 -8.59 -13.19 18.42
CA ALA A 395 -7.58 -12.95 19.43
C ALA A 395 -7.36 -11.44 19.63
N GLU A 396 -7.75 -10.94 20.79
CA GLU A 396 -7.58 -9.56 21.26
C GLU A 396 -6.18 -9.31 21.83
N HIS A 397 -5.85 -8.07 22.16
CA HIS A 397 -4.55 -7.72 22.75
C HIS A 397 -4.25 -8.51 24.03
N ARG A 398 -5.28 -8.81 24.84
CA ARG A 398 -5.13 -9.46 26.17
C ARG A 398 -5.96 -10.73 26.34
N ALA A 399 -6.63 -11.20 25.29
CA ALA A 399 -7.42 -12.42 25.37
C ALA A 399 -7.43 -13.21 24.06
N PHE A 400 -7.59 -14.52 24.17
CA PHE A 400 -7.78 -15.45 23.07
C PHE A 400 -9.24 -15.96 23.05
N GLY A 401 -9.69 -16.55 21.95
CA GLY A 401 -11.07 -17.05 21.80
C GLY A 401 -11.44 -17.28 20.33
N GLY A 402 -12.62 -17.83 20.07
CA GLY A 402 -13.13 -18.11 18.73
C GLY A 402 -12.20 -19.01 17.92
N PHE A 403 -11.61 -20.03 18.55
CA PHE A 403 -10.55 -20.88 17.98
C PHE A 403 -9.20 -20.16 17.70
N CYS A 404 -9.08 -18.87 18.03
CA CYS A 404 -7.93 -18.01 17.74
C CYS A 404 -7.06 -17.83 18.98
N TYR A 405 -5.74 -18.02 18.84
CA TYR A 405 -4.76 -17.81 19.93
C TYR A 405 -3.89 -16.57 19.73
N PHE A 406 -3.46 -16.34 18.49
CA PHE A 406 -2.73 -15.14 18.08
C PHE A 406 -3.37 -14.56 16.83
N ASN A 407 -3.53 -13.24 16.81
CA ASN A 407 -4.17 -12.54 15.71
C ASN A 407 -3.23 -12.38 14.51
N ASN A 408 -3.30 -13.33 13.58
CA ASN A 408 -2.44 -13.37 12.40
C ASN A 408 -2.60 -12.11 11.53
N SER A 409 -3.84 -11.71 11.24
CA SER A 409 -4.17 -10.53 10.46
C SER A 409 -3.64 -9.25 11.11
N ALA A 410 -3.79 -9.10 12.44
CA ALA A 410 -3.26 -7.95 13.16
C ALA A 410 -1.73 -7.93 13.26
N ILE A 411 -1.08 -9.09 13.45
CA ILE A 411 0.39 -9.19 13.45
C ILE A 411 0.95 -8.78 12.09
N ALA A 412 0.35 -9.24 10.99
CA ALA A 412 0.73 -8.82 9.65
C ALA A 412 0.46 -7.32 9.41
N ALA A 413 -0.68 -6.80 9.88
CA ALA A 413 -1.01 -5.38 9.75
C ALA A 413 -0.03 -4.48 10.50
N HIS A 414 0.30 -4.82 11.76
CA HIS A 414 1.31 -4.08 12.52
C HIS A 414 2.68 -4.15 11.84
N TYR A 415 3.09 -5.30 11.32
CA TYR A 415 4.34 -5.45 10.58
C TYR A 415 4.37 -4.58 9.30
N LEU A 416 3.29 -4.59 8.51
CA LEU A 416 3.18 -3.81 7.28
C LEU A 416 3.00 -2.30 7.54
N SER A 417 2.40 -1.90 8.66
CA SER A 417 2.16 -0.49 9.01
C SER A 417 3.43 0.35 9.09
N GLN A 418 4.57 -0.29 9.39
CA GLN A 418 5.89 0.33 9.39
C GLN A 418 6.32 0.80 7.98
N PHE A 419 5.71 0.25 6.94
CA PHE A 419 5.98 0.57 5.54
C PHE A 419 4.85 1.37 4.88
N GLY A 420 3.78 1.71 5.60
CA GLY A 420 2.67 2.50 5.08
C GLY A 420 1.31 2.07 5.63
N ARG A 421 0.29 2.92 5.44
CA ARG A 421 -1.08 2.65 5.89
C ARG A 421 -1.61 1.29 5.45
N VAL A 422 -2.27 0.55 6.34
CA VAL A 422 -2.83 -0.79 6.07
C VAL A 422 -4.35 -0.76 6.28
N ALA A 423 -5.11 -1.34 5.37
CA ALA A 423 -6.52 -1.64 5.63
C ALA A 423 -6.66 -3.14 5.87
N ILE A 424 -7.40 -3.53 6.91
CA ILE A 424 -7.87 -4.90 7.12
C ILE A 424 -9.35 -4.92 6.74
N LEU A 425 -9.69 -5.74 5.75
CA LEU A 425 -11.06 -6.04 5.35
C LEU A 425 -11.38 -7.46 5.80
N ASP A 426 -12.18 -7.59 6.84
CA ASP A 426 -12.66 -8.87 7.36
C ASP A 426 -14.00 -9.23 6.70
N ILE A 427 -13.98 -10.34 5.97
CA ILE A 427 -15.14 -10.91 5.27
C ILE A 427 -15.49 -12.31 5.79
N ASP A 428 -14.98 -12.68 6.96
CA ASP A 428 -15.48 -13.80 7.74
C ASP A 428 -16.94 -13.54 8.19
N TYR A 429 -17.71 -14.60 8.40
CA TYR A 429 -19.09 -14.46 8.89
C TYR A 429 -19.14 -13.77 10.26
N HIS A 430 -18.13 -13.98 11.11
CA HIS A 430 -18.07 -13.43 12.46
C HIS A 430 -17.30 -12.11 12.50
N HIS A 431 -17.64 -11.26 13.46
CA HIS A 431 -16.92 -10.02 13.68
C HIS A 431 -15.48 -10.31 14.15
N GLY A 432 -14.49 -9.74 13.46
CA GLY A 432 -13.07 -9.79 13.84
C GLY A 432 -12.74 -8.89 15.05
N ASN A 433 -13.38 -9.13 16.20
CA ASN A 433 -13.24 -8.30 17.41
C ASN A 433 -11.79 -8.13 17.89
N GLY A 434 -10.94 -9.13 17.69
CA GLY A 434 -9.53 -9.03 18.04
C GLY A 434 -8.80 -7.97 17.22
N GLN A 435 -9.10 -7.88 15.92
CA GLN A 435 -8.52 -6.85 15.06
C GLN A 435 -9.01 -5.46 15.49
N GLN A 436 -10.32 -5.33 15.76
CA GLN A 436 -10.91 -4.10 16.26
C GLN A 436 -10.24 -3.64 17.57
N ASP A 437 -10.11 -4.51 18.57
CA ASP A 437 -9.49 -4.20 19.86
C ASP A 437 -8.05 -3.68 19.70
N ILE A 438 -7.23 -4.41 18.93
CA ILE A 438 -5.80 -4.11 18.76
C ILE A 438 -5.57 -2.74 18.11
N PHE A 439 -6.42 -2.33 17.16
CA PHE A 439 -6.24 -1.09 16.40
C PHE A 439 -7.22 0.02 16.79
N TYR A 440 -8.08 -0.18 17.79
CA TYR A 440 -9.20 0.72 18.12
C TYR A 440 -8.77 2.19 18.30
N ARG A 441 -7.56 2.41 18.81
CA ARG A 441 -6.98 3.73 19.08
C ARG A 441 -6.00 4.24 18.03
N ARG A 442 -5.86 3.56 16.88
CA ARG A 442 -4.84 3.80 15.86
C ARG A 442 -5.45 4.26 14.53
N ALA A 443 -4.82 5.23 13.89
CA ALA A 443 -5.23 5.77 12.58
C ALA A 443 -4.40 5.25 11.39
N ASP A 444 -3.28 4.58 11.66
CA ASP A 444 -2.38 4.04 10.64
C ASP A 444 -2.87 2.70 10.06
N VAL A 445 -3.81 2.05 10.76
CA VAL A 445 -4.49 0.82 10.32
C VAL A 445 -6.00 1.06 10.36
N LEU A 446 -6.69 0.83 9.24
CA LEU A 446 -8.15 0.84 9.15
C LEU A 446 -8.67 -0.60 9.33
N THR A 447 -9.61 -0.81 10.23
CA THR A 447 -10.36 -2.08 10.36
C THR A 447 -11.75 -1.93 9.77
N VAL A 448 -12.12 -2.80 8.84
CA VAL A 448 -13.47 -2.89 8.26
C VAL A 448 -13.94 -4.33 8.34
N SER A 449 -15.10 -4.58 8.94
CA SER A 449 -15.63 -5.94 9.08
C SER A 449 -17.09 -6.03 8.63
N ILE A 450 -17.41 -7.01 7.80
CA ILE A 450 -18.78 -7.35 7.38
C ILE A 450 -19.13 -8.70 8.01
N HIS A 451 -20.10 -8.73 8.91
CA HIS A 451 -20.37 -9.90 9.74
C HIS A 451 -21.85 -10.04 10.09
N GLY A 452 -22.27 -11.21 10.57
CA GLY A 452 -23.58 -11.40 11.18
C GLY A 452 -23.77 -10.47 12.39
N HIS A 453 -24.93 -9.86 12.53
CA HIS A 453 -25.17 -8.90 13.60
C HIS A 453 -24.89 -9.54 14.98
N PRO A 454 -24.15 -8.87 15.88
CA PRO A 454 -23.80 -9.42 17.19
C PRO A 454 -24.99 -9.83 18.09
N LYS A 455 -26.22 -9.43 17.76
CA LYS A 455 -27.40 -9.87 18.53
C LYS A 455 -27.69 -11.37 18.41
N PHE A 456 -27.18 -12.02 17.35
CA PHE A 456 -27.38 -13.45 17.09
C PHE A 456 -26.09 -14.19 16.70
N ALA A 457 -25.01 -13.48 16.36
CA ALA A 457 -23.74 -14.08 15.97
C ALA A 457 -22.63 -13.77 16.97
N TYR A 458 -21.73 -14.72 17.17
CA TYR A 458 -20.49 -14.53 17.94
C TYR A 458 -19.68 -13.37 17.33
N PRO A 459 -19.08 -12.47 18.15
CA PRO A 459 -18.78 -12.57 19.58
C PRO A 459 -19.82 -11.96 20.52
N TYR A 460 -21.00 -11.58 20.04
CA TYR A 460 -22.14 -11.02 20.79
C TYR A 460 -21.98 -9.65 21.45
N PHE A 461 -20.77 -9.31 21.90
CA PHE A 461 -20.51 -8.13 22.75
C PHE A 461 -19.70 -7.02 22.04
N SER A 462 -19.41 -7.20 20.75
CA SER A 462 -18.76 -6.21 19.89
C SER A 462 -19.12 -6.45 18.43
N GLY A 463 -18.86 -5.47 17.56
CA GLY A 463 -19.24 -5.49 16.15
C GLY A 463 -20.46 -4.63 15.83
N PHE A 464 -20.88 -3.79 16.77
CA PHE A 464 -21.99 -2.86 16.53
C PHE A 464 -21.54 -1.68 15.65
N GLU A 465 -22.46 -1.09 14.86
CA GLU A 465 -22.15 -0.04 13.88
C GLU A 465 -21.68 1.28 14.52
N ASP A 466 -21.99 1.50 15.79
CA ASP A 466 -21.60 2.68 16.58
C ASP A 466 -20.16 2.61 17.12
N GLU A 467 -19.52 1.44 17.08
CA GLU A 467 -18.13 1.26 17.49
C GLU A 467 -17.16 1.77 16.40
N LYS A 468 -16.74 3.03 16.48
CA LYS A 468 -16.00 3.71 15.39
C LYS A 468 -14.51 3.94 15.67
N GLY A 469 -14.00 3.39 16.76
CA GLY A 469 -12.65 3.63 17.25
C GLY A 469 -12.66 4.60 18.43
N GLU A 470 -11.48 4.99 18.90
CA GLU A 470 -11.35 5.92 20.01
C GLU A 470 -10.07 6.76 19.87
N GLY A 471 -10.11 8.03 20.31
CA GLY A 471 -8.91 8.86 20.39
C GLY A 471 -8.30 9.18 19.02
N GLU A 472 -7.13 8.63 18.68
CA GLU A 472 -6.57 8.78 17.33
C GLU A 472 -7.26 7.89 16.30
N GLY A 473 -7.76 6.73 16.74
CA GLY A 473 -8.43 5.75 15.90
C GLY A 473 -9.89 6.06 15.61
N GLU A 474 -10.43 7.17 16.12
CA GLU A 474 -11.80 7.59 15.81
C GLU A 474 -12.04 7.71 14.30
N GLY A 475 -13.06 7.01 13.81
CA GLY A 475 -13.39 6.87 12.39
C GLY A 475 -12.55 5.82 11.65
N PHE A 476 -11.59 5.15 12.27
CA PHE A 476 -10.72 4.11 11.66
C PHE A 476 -11.10 2.68 12.06
N ASN A 477 -12.22 2.50 12.76
CA ASN A 477 -12.93 1.23 12.84
C ASN A 477 -14.30 1.35 12.14
N TRP A 478 -14.67 0.33 11.35
CA TRP A 478 -15.92 0.36 10.59
C TRP A 478 -16.61 -1.00 10.56
N ASN A 479 -17.69 -1.13 11.33
CA ASN A 479 -18.49 -2.36 11.40
C ASN A 479 -19.71 -2.29 10.48
N LEU A 480 -19.98 -3.40 9.80
CA LEU A 480 -21.13 -3.60 8.92
C LEU A 480 -21.89 -4.86 9.35
N PRO A 481 -22.59 -4.82 10.52
CA PRO A 481 -23.40 -5.94 10.98
C PRO A 481 -24.60 -6.14 10.05
N LEU A 482 -24.79 -7.35 9.52
CA LEU A 482 -25.89 -7.70 8.63
C LEU A 482 -26.93 -8.62 9.30
N PRO A 483 -28.17 -8.67 8.80
CA PRO A 483 -29.20 -9.59 9.28
C PRO A 483 -28.82 -11.08 9.15
N GLU A 484 -29.61 -11.94 9.79
CA GLU A 484 -29.37 -13.40 9.84
C GLU A 484 -29.51 -14.08 8.47
N ASP A 485 -30.37 -13.55 7.58
CA ASP A 485 -30.64 -14.11 6.26
C ASP A 485 -30.07 -13.25 5.13
N VAL A 486 -28.83 -13.54 4.74
CA VAL A 486 -28.11 -12.87 3.64
C VAL A 486 -27.69 -13.90 2.59
N ASP A 487 -27.94 -13.57 1.32
CA ASP A 487 -27.43 -14.27 0.14
C ASP A 487 -26.43 -13.38 -0.62
N GLY A 488 -25.79 -13.92 -1.66
CA GLY A 488 -24.80 -13.19 -2.45
C GLY A 488 -25.27 -11.79 -2.90
N PRO A 489 -26.43 -11.65 -3.58
CA PRO A 489 -26.95 -10.34 -3.98
C PRO A 489 -27.14 -9.34 -2.83
N ARG A 490 -27.59 -9.78 -1.66
CA ARG A 490 -27.74 -8.92 -0.48
C ARG A 490 -26.42 -8.57 0.21
N TYR A 491 -25.40 -9.40 0.03
CA TYR A 491 -24.05 -9.17 0.56
C TYR A 491 -23.30 -8.08 -0.24
N VAL A 492 -23.49 -8.03 -1.56
CA VAL A 492 -22.75 -7.11 -2.46
C VAL A 492 -22.80 -5.64 -2.02
N PRO A 493 -23.96 -5.04 -1.66
CA PRO A 493 -23.99 -3.64 -1.21
C PRO A 493 -23.15 -3.36 0.05
N ALA A 494 -23.07 -4.33 0.98
CA ALA A 494 -22.23 -4.20 2.16
C ALA A 494 -20.74 -4.23 1.77
N LEU A 495 -20.36 -5.12 0.87
CA LEU A 495 -19.00 -5.17 0.32
C LEU A 495 -18.67 -3.88 -0.45
N GLU A 496 -19.57 -3.32 -1.26
CA GLU A 496 -19.37 -2.02 -1.92
C GLU A 496 -19.11 -0.90 -0.90
N LYS A 497 -19.93 -0.80 0.15
CA LYS A 497 -19.75 0.19 1.23
C LYS A 497 -18.39 0.02 1.93
N ALA A 498 -17.98 -1.23 2.18
CA ALA A 498 -16.67 -1.54 2.76
C ALA A 498 -15.52 -1.14 1.84
N LEU A 499 -15.59 -1.49 0.55
CA LEU A 499 -14.56 -1.16 -0.43
C LEU A 499 -14.41 0.36 -0.63
N LEU A 500 -15.53 1.11 -0.67
CA LEU A 500 -15.49 2.58 -0.70
C LEU A 500 -14.76 3.16 0.53
N ARG A 501 -14.96 2.57 1.72
CA ARG A 501 -14.25 2.99 2.94
C ARG A 501 -12.75 2.72 2.83
N VAL A 502 -12.37 1.55 2.31
CA VAL A 502 -10.98 1.16 2.04
C VAL A 502 -10.34 2.12 1.03
N GLU A 503 -11.01 2.42 -0.08
CA GLU A 503 -10.52 3.37 -1.08
C GLU A 503 -10.31 4.77 -0.51
N ALA A 504 -11.26 5.27 0.28
CA ALA A 504 -11.18 6.58 0.92
C ALA A 504 -9.99 6.70 1.88
N PHE A 505 -9.63 5.60 2.55
CA PHE A 505 -8.46 5.53 3.42
C PHE A 505 -7.12 5.51 2.67
N ARG A 506 -7.14 5.13 1.38
CA ARG A 506 -5.95 5.04 0.50
C ARG A 506 -4.82 4.23 1.16
N PRO A 507 -5.05 2.97 1.54
CA PRO A 507 -4.00 2.12 2.10
C PRO A 507 -2.92 1.82 1.07
N HIS A 508 -1.71 1.53 1.55
CA HIS A 508 -0.62 0.98 0.73
C HIS A 508 -0.71 -0.55 0.65
N PHE A 509 -1.30 -1.19 1.67
CA PHE A 509 -1.48 -2.63 1.74
C PHE A 509 -2.91 -2.96 2.16
N LEU A 510 -3.49 -3.98 1.54
CA LEU A 510 -4.77 -4.56 1.95
C LEU A 510 -4.50 -5.92 2.59
N ILE A 511 -5.08 -6.15 3.76
CA ILE A 511 -5.20 -7.48 4.36
C ILE A 511 -6.66 -7.89 4.24
N VAL A 512 -6.91 -9.07 3.68
CA VAL A 512 -8.25 -9.66 3.64
C VAL A 512 -8.27 -10.82 4.61
N ALA A 513 -8.99 -10.68 5.72
CA ALA A 513 -9.27 -11.79 6.62
C ALA A 513 -10.42 -12.59 6.01
N LEU A 514 -10.09 -13.75 5.43
CA LEU A 514 -10.99 -14.54 4.59
C LEU A 514 -11.58 -15.70 5.40
N GLY A 515 -12.83 -15.56 5.81
CA GLY A 515 -13.69 -16.67 6.22
C GLY A 515 -14.52 -17.21 5.05
N ILE A 516 -14.69 -18.53 5.02
CA ILE A 516 -15.53 -19.22 4.02
C ILE A 516 -16.85 -19.71 4.66
N ASP A 517 -17.09 -19.37 5.92
CA ASP A 517 -18.29 -19.68 6.71
C ASP A 517 -19.52 -18.83 6.36
N THR A 518 -19.35 -17.82 5.52
CA THR A 518 -20.46 -17.14 4.84
C THR A 518 -21.19 -18.04 3.81
N ALA A 519 -20.59 -19.19 3.49
CA ALA A 519 -21.11 -20.13 2.49
C ALA A 519 -22.39 -20.85 2.95
N LYS A 520 -23.27 -21.12 1.98
CA LYS A 520 -24.49 -21.90 2.18
C LYS A 520 -24.21 -23.22 2.90
N GLY A 521 -24.85 -23.39 4.06
CA GLY A 521 -24.83 -24.61 4.86
C GLY A 521 -23.50 -24.88 5.57
N ASP A 522 -22.67 -23.84 5.76
CA ASP A 522 -21.63 -23.90 6.78
C ASP A 522 -22.26 -24.06 8.17
N PRO A 523 -21.68 -24.87 9.08
CA PRO A 523 -22.26 -25.10 10.40
C PRO A 523 -22.14 -23.91 11.36
N THR A 524 -21.34 -22.89 11.04
CA THR A 524 -21.09 -21.75 11.95
C THR A 524 -21.70 -20.43 11.47
N GLY A 525 -22.23 -20.39 10.25
CA GLY A 525 -22.87 -19.21 9.68
C GLY A 525 -24.25 -19.51 9.11
N THR A 526 -25.16 -18.54 9.15
CA THR A 526 -26.53 -18.69 8.64
C THR A 526 -26.70 -18.23 7.18
N TRP A 527 -25.68 -17.57 6.62
CA TRP A 527 -25.75 -17.01 5.27
C TRP A 527 -25.68 -18.08 4.15
N ASN A 528 -26.09 -17.66 2.95
CA ASN A 528 -26.33 -18.55 1.82
C ASN A 528 -25.46 -18.25 0.59
N LEU A 529 -24.22 -17.77 0.78
CA LEU A 529 -23.31 -17.49 -0.34
C LEU A 529 -22.91 -18.78 -1.08
N ARG A 530 -22.86 -18.70 -2.40
CA ARG A 530 -22.47 -19.80 -3.32
C ARG A 530 -21.13 -19.47 -3.96
N GLN A 531 -20.53 -20.45 -4.65
CA GLN A 531 -19.23 -20.29 -5.33
C GLN A 531 -19.12 -19.03 -6.21
N LYS A 532 -20.16 -18.73 -7.00
CA LYS A 532 -20.20 -17.53 -7.86
C LYS A 532 -20.15 -16.20 -7.07
N ASP A 533 -20.62 -16.21 -5.83
CA ASP A 533 -20.65 -15.04 -4.96
C ASP A 533 -19.24 -14.80 -4.39
N PHE A 534 -18.52 -15.86 -4.01
CA PHE A 534 -17.10 -15.77 -3.66
C PHE A 534 -16.25 -15.24 -4.81
N GLU A 535 -16.49 -15.70 -6.05
CA GLU A 535 -15.80 -15.16 -7.24
C GLU A 535 -16.11 -13.68 -7.47
N THR A 536 -17.36 -13.26 -7.26
CA THR A 536 -17.77 -11.85 -7.34
C THR A 536 -17.08 -11.02 -6.27
N ASN A 537 -17.06 -11.48 -5.02
CA ASN A 537 -16.38 -10.81 -3.91
C ASN A 537 -14.88 -10.65 -4.18
N GLY A 538 -14.22 -11.72 -4.62
CA GLY A 538 -12.81 -11.69 -5.01
C GLY A 538 -12.55 -10.68 -6.13
N ARG A 539 -13.40 -10.65 -7.17
CA ARG A 539 -13.28 -9.70 -8.28
C ARG A 539 -13.38 -8.25 -7.82
N MET A 540 -14.38 -7.92 -7.00
CA MET A 540 -14.60 -6.56 -6.48
C MET A 540 -13.41 -6.10 -5.61
N ILE A 541 -12.89 -6.98 -4.75
CA ILE A 541 -11.69 -6.67 -3.95
C ILE A 541 -10.46 -6.49 -4.86
N GLY A 542 -10.32 -7.32 -5.90
CA GLY A 542 -9.19 -7.25 -6.84
C GLY A 542 -9.18 -5.95 -7.66
N GLU A 543 -10.34 -5.35 -7.91
CA GLU A 543 -10.47 -4.08 -8.65
C GLU A 543 -9.81 -2.89 -7.92
N LEU A 544 -9.69 -2.96 -6.58
CA LEU A 544 -8.96 -1.96 -5.80
C LEU A 544 -7.49 -1.81 -6.22
N SER A 545 -6.92 -2.84 -6.86
CA SER A 545 -5.54 -2.83 -7.31
C SER A 545 -4.58 -2.42 -6.17
N LEU A 546 -4.69 -3.10 -5.04
CA LEU A 546 -3.78 -2.96 -3.90
C LEU A 546 -2.90 -4.21 -3.74
N PRO A 547 -1.69 -4.09 -3.17
CA PRO A 547 -0.93 -5.25 -2.74
C PRO A 547 -1.71 -5.93 -1.61
N THR A 548 -2.15 -7.15 -1.85
CA THR A 548 -3.17 -7.81 -1.03
C THR A 548 -2.63 -9.08 -0.39
N LEU A 549 -2.61 -9.09 0.95
CA LEU A 549 -2.37 -10.29 1.74
C LEU A 549 -3.72 -10.89 2.16
N VAL A 550 -4.04 -12.07 1.68
CA VAL A 550 -5.20 -12.84 2.14
C VAL A 550 -4.77 -13.73 3.29
N VAL A 551 -5.52 -13.73 4.39
CA VAL A 551 -5.26 -14.52 5.59
C VAL A 551 -6.45 -15.43 5.82
N GLN A 552 -6.22 -16.74 5.92
CA GLN A 552 -7.31 -17.69 6.17
C GLN A 552 -7.82 -17.56 7.61
N GLU A 553 -9.14 -17.36 7.77
CA GLU A 553 -9.84 -17.36 9.06
C GLU A 553 -10.78 -18.59 9.13
N GLY A 554 -12.10 -18.39 9.22
CA GLY A 554 -13.13 -19.42 9.38
C GLY A 554 -13.54 -20.19 8.11
N GLY A 555 -14.68 -20.87 8.18
CA GLY A 555 -15.18 -21.81 7.19
C GLY A 555 -14.90 -23.28 7.52
N TYR A 556 -15.95 -24.08 7.65
CA TYR A 556 -15.90 -25.40 8.27
C TYR A 556 -16.65 -26.49 7.49
N ARG A 557 -17.33 -26.13 6.40
CA ARG A 557 -17.92 -27.11 5.47
C ARG A 557 -16.88 -27.65 4.47
N ASN A 558 -16.14 -28.69 4.87
CA ASN A 558 -15.03 -29.29 4.11
C ASN A 558 -15.32 -29.57 2.62
N ARG A 559 -16.55 -30.00 2.27
CA ARG A 559 -16.93 -30.29 0.87
C ARG A 559 -16.94 -29.07 -0.04
N THR A 560 -17.14 -27.87 0.49
CA THR A 560 -17.28 -26.63 -0.29
C THR A 560 -16.11 -25.67 -0.10
N LEU A 561 -15.24 -25.87 0.90
CA LEU A 561 -14.10 -25.00 1.20
C LEU A 561 -13.18 -24.78 -0.01
N GLY A 562 -12.64 -25.85 -0.58
CA GLY A 562 -11.71 -25.75 -1.72
C GLY A 562 -12.31 -25.04 -2.93
N PRO A 563 -13.49 -25.46 -3.43
CA PRO A 563 -14.16 -24.77 -4.54
C PRO A 563 -14.46 -23.29 -4.27
N ASN A 564 -14.95 -22.93 -3.08
CA ASN A 564 -15.25 -21.55 -2.71
C ASN A 564 -13.96 -20.70 -2.65
N ALA A 565 -12.90 -21.21 -2.02
CA ALA A 565 -11.60 -20.55 -1.96
C ALA A 565 -11.03 -20.31 -3.38
N MET A 566 -11.07 -21.34 -4.23
CA MET A 566 -10.63 -21.23 -5.61
C MET A 566 -11.41 -20.16 -6.38
N SER A 567 -12.75 -20.14 -6.26
CA SER A 567 -13.59 -19.14 -6.91
C SER A 567 -13.24 -17.73 -6.45
N PHE A 568 -13.06 -17.50 -5.15
CA PHE A 568 -12.58 -16.23 -4.60
C PHE A 568 -11.26 -15.78 -5.25
N PHE A 569 -10.25 -16.65 -5.28
CA PHE A 569 -8.95 -16.32 -5.84
C PHE A 569 -8.96 -16.13 -7.37
N LYS A 570 -9.80 -16.86 -8.11
CA LYS A 570 -10.02 -16.61 -9.54
C LYS A 570 -10.54 -15.21 -9.79
N GLY A 571 -11.54 -14.78 -9.01
CA GLY A 571 -12.06 -13.41 -9.07
C GLY A 571 -10.98 -12.38 -8.72
N LEU A 572 -10.28 -12.59 -7.61
CA LEU A 572 -9.22 -11.70 -7.12
C LEU A 572 -8.08 -11.54 -8.14
N ALA A 573 -7.64 -12.63 -8.77
CA ALA A 573 -6.55 -12.62 -9.73
C ALA A 573 -6.92 -11.97 -11.07
N THR A 574 -8.17 -12.13 -11.53
CA THR A 574 -8.63 -11.63 -12.84
C THR A 574 -8.60 -10.10 -12.94
N SER A 575 -8.80 -9.40 -11.84
CA SER A 575 -8.72 -7.93 -11.77
C SER A 575 -7.28 -7.43 -11.57
N SER A 576 -6.41 -8.23 -10.96
CA SER A 576 -5.02 -7.89 -10.66
C SER A 576 -4.09 -7.84 -11.89
N THR A 577 -4.54 -8.37 -13.04
CA THR A 577 -3.82 -8.40 -14.32
C THR A 577 -4.23 -7.27 -15.27
N ARG A 578 -5.21 -6.43 -14.91
CA ARG A 578 -5.57 -5.25 -15.70
C ARG A 578 -4.59 -4.10 -15.47
N PRO A 579 -4.12 -3.40 -16.52
CA PRO A 579 -3.26 -2.23 -16.36
C PRO A 579 -3.94 -1.17 -15.49
N GLU A 580 -3.19 -0.52 -14.59
CA GLU A 580 -3.61 0.60 -13.71
C GLU A 580 -4.16 1.84 -14.45
N GLY A 581 -4.36 1.76 -15.77
CA GLY A 581 -4.74 2.84 -16.68
C GLY A 581 -6.19 3.29 -16.60
N ASN A 582 -6.95 2.92 -15.57
CA ASN A 582 -8.33 3.38 -15.42
C ASN A 582 -8.73 3.64 -13.96
N ARG A 583 -7.83 4.23 -13.16
CA ARG A 583 -8.32 5.17 -12.15
C ARG A 583 -9.00 6.29 -12.92
N ARG A 584 -10.32 6.21 -13.11
CA ARG A 584 -11.15 7.38 -13.37
C ARG A 584 -10.61 8.44 -12.40
N ALA A 585 -10.11 9.54 -12.93
CA ALA A 585 -9.79 10.71 -12.13
C ALA A 585 -11.04 10.97 -11.29
N ALA A 586 -10.99 10.55 -10.02
CA ALA A 586 -12.11 10.70 -9.12
C ALA A 586 -12.34 12.21 -9.06
N LYS A 587 -13.48 12.65 -9.59
CA LYS A 587 -13.98 14.01 -9.39
C LYS A 587 -13.72 14.37 -7.93
N GLU A 588 -13.24 15.58 -7.69
CA GLU A 588 -12.78 16.19 -6.43
C GLU A 588 -13.83 16.19 -5.28
N ALA A 589 -14.44 15.05 -4.98
CA ALA A 589 -15.29 14.83 -3.84
C ALA A 589 -14.49 13.99 -2.84
N ILE A 590 -14.15 14.58 -1.70
CA ILE A 590 -13.63 13.84 -0.55
C ILE A 590 -14.83 13.01 -0.05
N HIS A 591 -14.88 11.74 -0.43
CA HIS A 591 -15.97 10.85 -0.05
C HIS A 591 -16.05 10.69 1.48
N GLY A 592 -17.27 10.64 2.03
CA GLY A 592 -17.48 10.58 3.49
C GLY A 592 -17.32 11.92 4.24
N LEU A 593 -17.06 13.01 3.53
CA LEU A 593 -17.02 14.36 4.09
C LEU A 593 -18.43 14.89 4.39
N ARG A 594 -18.66 15.39 5.60
CA ARG A 594 -19.87 16.10 6.04
C ARG A 594 -19.47 17.45 6.66
N PHE A 595 -20.31 18.46 6.47
CA PHE A 595 -20.16 19.76 7.12
C PHE A 595 -21.15 19.90 8.26
N ARG A 596 -20.66 20.32 9.43
CA ARG A 596 -21.42 20.65 10.62
C ARG A 596 -21.20 22.12 10.97
N TYR A 597 -22.24 22.80 11.45
CA TYR A 597 -22.23 24.26 11.65
C TYR A 597 -22.45 24.67 13.11
N ASN A 598 -22.95 23.76 13.95
CA ASN A 598 -23.12 23.98 15.37
C ASN A 598 -21.92 23.40 16.11
N VAL A 599 -21.40 24.13 17.08
CA VAL A 599 -20.32 23.68 17.98
C VAL A 599 -20.92 22.83 19.09
N GLU A 600 -20.26 21.74 19.43
CA GLU A 600 -20.61 20.79 20.49
C GLU A 600 -19.61 20.91 21.66
N THR A 601 -19.99 20.41 22.84
CA THR A 601 -19.19 20.52 24.07
C THR A 601 -17.77 19.93 23.96
N GLU A 602 -17.57 19.00 23.03
CA GLU A 602 -16.28 18.33 22.79
C GLU A 602 -15.38 19.05 21.78
N ASP A 603 -15.95 19.95 20.99
CA ASP A 603 -15.25 20.60 19.88
C ASP A 603 -14.07 21.48 20.29
N PRO A 604 -14.10 22.23 21.42
CA PRO A 604 -12.92 22.98 21.85
C PRO A 604 -11.66 22.12 21.93
N ALA A 605 -11.76 20.92 22.52
CA ALA A 605 -10.64 19.99 22.62
C ALA A 605 -10.24 19.42 21.25
N LYS A 606 -11.21 19.12 20.37
CA LYS A 606 -10.96 18.63 19.00
C LYS A 606 -10.27 19.69 18.14
N ILE A 607 -10.69 20.94 18.24
CA ILE A 607 -10.10 22.09 17.55
C ILE A 607 -8.69 22.37 18.06
N ARG A 608 -8.47 22.36 19.39
CA ARG A 608 -7.13 22.48 19.98
C ARG A 608 -6.18 21.45 19.39
N ARG A 609 -6.58 20.16 19.41
CA ARG A 609 -5.79 19.05 18.88
C ARG A 609 -5.50 19.22 17.39
N LEU A 610 -6.50 19.59 16.59
CA LEU A 610 -6.35 19.82 15.16
C LEU A 610 -5.36 20.96 14.89
N ALA A 611 -5.48 22.09 15.59
CA ALA A 611 -4.57 23.23 15.48
C ALA A 611 -3.14 22.81 15.82
N SER A 612 -2.92 22.12 16.94
CA SER A 612 -1.59 21.63 17.33
C SER A 612 -0.95 20.71 16.27
N ILE A 613 -1.71 19.77 15.71
CA ILE A 613 -1.19 18.79 14.74
C ILE A 613 -0.83 19.45 13.39
N THR A 614 -1.41 20.60 13.05
CA THR A 614 -1.04 21.28 11.81
C THR A 614 0.40 21.79 11.80
N GLY A 615 0.97 22.06 12.99
CA GLY A 615 2.31 22.63 13.14
C GLY A 615 2.43 24.09 12.68
N PHE A 616 1.32 24.78 12.39
CA PHE A 616 1.30 26.18 11.91
C PHE A 616 0.97 27.21 12.99
N PHE A 617 0.29 26.79 14.07
CA PHE A 617 -0.10 27.67 15.17
C PHE A 617 0.93 27.62 16.30
N ASN A 618 1.24 28.78 16.86
CA ASN A 618 2.02 28.89 18.10
C ASN A 618 1.16 28.53 19.33
N PRO A 619 1.76 28.32 20.52
CA PRO A 619 1.00 27.93 21.71
C PRO A 619 -0.15 28.88 22.09
N GLU A 620 0.06 30.20 21.99
CA GLU A 620 -0.96 31.21 22.30
C GLU A 620 -2.11 31.18 21.29
N GLU A 621 -1.80 30.98 20.00
CA GLU A 621 -2.82 30.82 18.95
C GLU A 621 -3.64 29.54 19.13
N ILE A 622 -3.02 28.46 19.63
CA ILE A 622 -3.72 27.20 19.94
C ILE A 622 -4.70 27.41 21.10
N ASP A 623 -4.31 28.19 22.11
CA ASP A 623 -5.18 28.52 23.24
C ASP A 623 -6.38 29.36 22.76
N VAL A 624 -6.15 30.39 21.94
CA VAL A 624 -7.24 31.19 21.35
C VAL A 624 -8.16 30.34 20.47
N ALA A 625 -7.61 29.42 19.66
CA ALA A 625 -8.40 28.53 18.82
C ALA A 625 -9.35 27.63 19.63
N GLU A 626 -9.01 27.29 20.87
CA GLU A 626 -9.86 26.57 21.81
C GLU A 626 -10.89 27.47 22.51
N GLU A 627 -10.55 28.73 22.80
CA GLU A 627 -11.45 29.67 23.48
C GLU A 627 -12.65 30.09 22.63
N LEU A 628 -12.44 30.34 21.33
CA LEU A 628 -13.52 30.77 20.41
C LEU A 628 -14.74 29.83 20.38
N PRO A 629 -14.58 28.49 20.24
CA PRO A 629 -15.73 27.57 20.31
C PRO A 629 -16.33 27.51 21.72
N ARG A 630 -15.57 27.73 22.80
CA ARG A 630 -16.11 27.82 24.17
C ARG A 630 -17.00 29.05 24.34
N GLU A 631 -16.58 30.19 23.80
CA GLU A 631 -17.37 31.41 23.82
C GLU A 631 -18.66 31.25 23.01
N ARG A 632 -18.58 30.60 21.84
CA ARG A 632 -19.75 30.23 21.04
C ARG A 632 -20.72 29.32 21.80
N LEU A 633 -20.23 28.32 22.54
CA LEU A 633 -21.07 27.46 23.37
C LEU A 633 -21.75 28.23 24.51
N SER A 634 -21.06 29.22 25.09
CA SER A 634 -21.58 30.01 26.21
C SER A 634 -22.58 31.09 25.79
N LYS A 635 -22.31 31.81 24.70
CA LYS A 635 -23.07 33.01 24.28
C LYS A 635 -23.98 32.78 23.06
N GLY A 636 -23.88 31.64 22.39
CA GLY A 636 -24.63 31.38 21.15
C GLY A 636 -24.29 32.37 20.04
N ASP A 637 -25.30 32.86 19.32
CA ASP A 637 -25.16 33.86 18.24
C ASP A 637 -24.60 35.21 18.69
N ALA A 638 -24.75 35.55 19.98
CA ALA A 638 -24.19 36.79 20.52
C ALA A 638 -22.65 36.77 20.64
N SER A 639 -21.98 35.62 20.47
CA SER A 639 -20.51 35.56 20.44
C SER A 639 -19.92 36.23 19.20
N GLY A 640 -20.68 36.31 18.09
CA GLY A 640 -20.16 36.75 16.80
C GLY A 640 -19.28 35.72 16.07
N TYR A 641 -18.96 34.58 16.69
CA TYR A 641 -18.13 33.53 16.09
C TYR A 641 -18.98 32.38 15.55
N PHE A 642 -18.83 32.10 14.26
CA PHE A 642 -19.52 31.03 13.55
C PHE A 642 -18.51 30.04 12.98
N PHE A 643 -18.91 28.78 12.88
CA PHE A 643 -18.01 27.69 12.51
C PHE A 643 -18.54 26.91 11.30
N VAL A 644 -17.63 26.49 10.43
CA VAL A 644 -17.85 25.40 9.48
C VAL A 644 -16.89 24.29 9.84
N ILE A 645 -17.40 23.19 10.38
CA ILE A 645 -16.63 22.02 10.81
C ILE A 645 -16.75 20.95 9.72
N ALA A 646 -15.61 20.52 9.19
CA ALA A 646 -15.53 19.43 8.23
C ALA A 646 -15.20 18.11 8.94
N GLU A 647 -16.11 17.14 8.84
CA GLU A 647 -15.97 15.82 9.42
C GLU A 647 -15.84 14.77 8.32
N HIS A 648 -14.83 13.91 8.40
CA HIS A 648 -14.64 12.80 7.48
C HIS A 648 -14.84 11.50 8.25
N TYR A 649 -15.97 10.84 7.99
CA TYR A 649 -16.43 9.65 8.73
C TYR A 649 -16.46 9.87 10.26
N GLY A 650 -16.93 11.02 10.73
CA GLY A 650 -17.08 11.35 12.15
C GLY A 650 -15.85 12.01 12.79
N ARG A 651 -14.68 11.96 12.13
CA ARG A 651 -13.48 12.64 12.60
C ARG A 651 -13.44 14.09 12.08
N MET A 652 -13.24 15.06 12.97
CA MET A 652 -12.95 16.44 12.58
C MET A 652 -11.62 16.52 11.82
N VAL A 653 -11.68 16.90 10.53
CA VAL A 653 -10.53 16.97 9.62
C VAL A 653 -10.23 18.38 9.12
N GLY A 654 -11.09 19.34 9.44
CA GLY A 654 -10.84 20.76 9.21
C GLY A 654 -11.94 21.62 9.79
N TYR A 655 -11.67 22.91 9.96
CA TYR A 655 -12.70 23.88 10.29
C TYR A 655 -12.36 25.28 9.78
N THR A 656 -13.37 26.14 9.70
CA THR A 656 -13.22 27.60 9.66
C THR A 656 -13.95 28.24 10.83
N CYS A 657 -13.42 29.36 11.32
CA CYS A 657 -14.07 30.27 12.26
C CYS A 657 -14.18 31.63 11.57
N TYR A 658 -15.39 32.20 11.53
CA TYR A 658 -15.68 33.48 10.86
C TYR A 658 -16.74 34.27 11.62
N GLY A 659 -16.84 35.58 11.40
CA GLY A 659 -17.82 36.43 12.08
C GLY A 659 -18.02 37.79 11.43
N PRO A 660 -19.14 38.49 11.72
CA PRO A 660 -19.41 39.82 11.19
C PRO A 660 -18.52 40.87 11.85
N ILE A 661 -18.09 41.86 11.06
CA ILE A 661 -17.33 43.01 11.55
C ILE A 661 -18.32 44.04 12.09
N ALA A 662 -18.28 44.27 13.40
CA ALA A 662 -19.16 45.23 14.07
C ALA A 662 -19.04 46.63 13.45
N GLY A 663 -20.17 47.28 13.18
CA GLY A 663 -20.24 48.61 12.57
C GLY A 663 -20.03 48.65 11.05
N SER A 664 -19.89 47.50 10.39
CA SER A 664 -19.78 47.43 8.92
C SER A 664 -21.11 47.05 8.25
N ALA A 665 -21.31 47.51 7.01
CA ALA A 665 -22.42 47.08 6.17
C ALA A 665 -22.08 45.74 5.48
N GLY A 666 -22.25 44.62 6.20
CA GLY A 666 -22.14 43.27 5.63
C GLY A 666 -20.71 42.80 5.34
N SER A 667 -19.74 43.21 6.17
CA SER A 667 -18.36 42.69 6.10
C SER A 667 -18.11 41.63 7.18
N PHE A 668 -17.29 40.63 6.85
CA PHE A 668 -16.98 39.50 7.72
C PHE A 668 -15.48 39.27 7.79
N ASP A 669 -15.00 38.79 8.94
CA ASP A 669 -13.64 38.27 9.12
C ASP A 669 -13.66 36.73 9.06
N LEU A 670 -12.66 36.17 8.38
CA LEU A 670 -12.25 34.79 8.59
C LEU A 670 -11.14 34.77 9.63
N TYR A 671 -11.48 34.49 10.88
CA TYR A 671 -10.52 34.46 11.99
C TYR A 671 -9.52 33.32 11.84
N TRP A 672 -10.00 32.11 11.54
CA TRP A 672 -9.15 30.93 11.49
C TRP A 672 -9.60 29.92 10.44
N ILE A 673 -8.63 29.24 9.84
CA ILE A 673 -8.82 28.03 9.05
C ILE A 673 -7.74 27.03 9.41
N ALA A 674 -8.15 25.80 9.73
CA ALA A 674 -7.22 24.70 9.94
C ALA A 674 -7.68 23.46 9.17
N VAL A 675 -6.72 22.76 8.57
CA VAL A 675 -6.95 21.52 7.83
C VAL A 675 -5.97 20.49 8.31
N HIS A 676 -6.47 19.31 8.65
CA HIS A 676 -5.66 18.18 9.10
C HIS A 676 -4.60 17.83 8.03
N PRO A 677 -3.33 17.55 8.39
CA PRO A 677 -2.26 17.29 7.41
C PRO A 677 -2.61 16.27 6.32
N ASP A 678 -3.32 15.19 6.67
CA ASP A 678 -3.78 14.17 5.70
C ASP A 678 -4.78 14.66 4.64
N PHE A 679 -5.37 15.83 4.85
CA PHE A 679 -6.36 16.48 3.98
C PHE A 679 -5.84 17.78 3.34
N GLN A 680 -4.63 18.21 3.68
CA GLN A 680 -3.97 19.33 3.02
C GLN A 680 -3.63 18.98 1.57
N ARG A 681 -3.68 19.99 0.69
CA ARG A 681 -3.47 19.84 -0.78
C ARG A 681 -4.44 18.85 -1.47
N ARG A 682 -5.56 18.50 -0.82
CA ARG A 682 -6.62 17.64 -1.37
C ARG A 682 -7.93 18.38 -1.65
N GLY A 683 -7.89 19.72 -1.64
CA GLY A 683 -9.06 20.57 -1.89
C GLY A 683 -9.93 20.87 -0.66
N LEU A 684 -9.73 20.22 0.50
CA LEU A 684 -10.56 20.45 1.69
C LEU A 684 -10.57 21.92 2.14
N GLY A 685 -9.42 22.59 2.17
CA GLY A 685 -9.36 24.01 2.50
C GLY A 685 -10.21 24.88 1.56
N ARG A 686 -10.24 24.55 0.25
CA ARG A 686 -11.10 25.26 -0.71
C ARG A 686 -12.57 24.98 -0.48
N LEU A 687 -12.94 23.75 -0.10
CA LEU A 687 -14.33 23.41 0.22
C LEU A 687 -14.79 24.16 1.47
N LEU A 688 -13.97 24.20 2.52
CA LEU A 688 -14.23 24.95 3.75
C LEU A 688 -14.42 26.45 3.48
N ILE A 689 -13.54 27.06 2.68
CA ILE A 689 -13.68 28.46 2.26
C ILE A 689 -14.98 28.68 1.48
N ARG A 690 -15.26 27.84 0.47
CA ARG A 690 -16.50 27.95 -0.33
C ARG A 690 -17.76 27.83 0.53
N GLU A 691 -17.75 26.94 1.50
CA GLU A 691 -18.89 26.73 2.39
C GLU A 691 -19.07 27.91 3.36
N THR A 692 -17.96 28.48 3.85
CA THR A 692 -17.96 29.72 4.64
C THR A 692 -18.53 30.88 3.81
N GLU A 693 -18.05 31.08 2.59
CA GLU A 693 -18.53 32.11 1.66
C GLU A 693 -20.01 31.93 1.33
N ARG A 694 -20.50 30.69 1.24
CA ARG A 694 -21.92 30.37 1.02
C ARG A 694 -22.78 30.84 2.20
N LEU A 695 -22.31 30.63 3.44
CA LEU A 695 -23.03 31.06 4.65
C LEU A 695 -23.00 32.58 4.82
N ILE A 696 -21.89 33.25 4.50
CA ILE A 696 -21.79 34.71 4.47
C ILE A 696 -22.77 35.29 3.45
N ARG A 697 -22.84 34.73 2.23
CA ARG A 697 -23.83 35.16 1.23
C ARG A 697 -25.27 35.01 1.74
N LYS A 698 -25.55 33.90 2.43
CA LYS A 698 -26.89 33.64 3.00
C LYS A 698 -27.27 34.64 4.09
N SER A 699 -26.29 35.28 4.74
CA SER A 699 -26.50 36.35 5.73
C SER A 699 -26.37 37.76 5.12
N GLU A 700 -26.50 37.88 3.79
CA GLU A 700 -26.41 39.15 3.05
C GLU A 700 -25.05 39.87 3.18
N GLY A 701 -23.99 39.13 3.55
CA GLY A 701 -22.63 39.63 3.58
C GLY A 701 -22.06 39.83 2.18
N GLY A 702 -21.48 41.01 1.93
CA GLY A 702 -20.91 41.38 0.63
C GLY A 702 -19.40 41.20 0.52
N ARG A 703 -18.68 41.09 1.66
CA ARG A 703 -17.20 40.99 1.68
C ARG A 703 -16.71 40.13 2.82
N ILE A 704 -15.59 39.45 2.59
CA ILE A 704 -14.84 38.72 3.59
C ILE A 704 -13.38 39.18 3.59
N TYR A 705 -12.85 39.39 4.80
CA TYR A 705 -11.49 39.81 5.07
C TYR A 705 -10.73 38.68 5.77
N VAL A 706 -9.46 38.54 5.45
CA VAL A 706 -8.57 37.54 6.06
C VAL A 706 -7.22 38.16 6.32
N GLU A 707 -6.66 37.84 7.48
CA GLU A 707 -5.42 38.43 7.96
C GLU A 707 -4.35 37.34 8.09
N THR A 708 -3.11 37.65 7.71
CA THR A 708 -1.99 36.72 7.89
C THR A 708 -0.65 37.46 7.99
N SER A 709 0.36 36.82 8.55
CA SER A 709 1.71 37.38 8.74
C SER A 709 2.49 37.46 7.43
N GLU A 710 3.43 38.41 7.34
CA GLU A 710 4.34 38.60 6.21
C GLU A 710 5.52 37.62 6.24
N LYS A 711 5.80 36.96 7.37
CA LYS A 711 6.89 35.99 7.52
C LYS A 711 6.89 34.94 6.40
N ALA A 712 8.10 34.50 6.03
CA ALA A 712 8.31 33.53 4.95
C ALA A 712 7.54 32.21 5.18
N GLN A 713 7.35 31.80 6.43
CA GLN A 713 6.60 30.57 6.77
C GLN A 713 5.12 30.61 6.35
N TYR A 714 4.50 31.80 6.22
CA TYR A 714 3.11 31.98 5.81
C TYR A 714 2.95 32.22 4.30
N THR A 715 4.02 32.08 3.50
CA THR A 715 3.96 32.23 2.04
C THR A 715 2.94 31.29 1.40
N SER A 716 2.87 30.05 1.87
CA SER A 716 1.90 29.06 1.39
C SER A 716 0.45 29.44 1.71
N THR A 717 0.21 30.06 2.86
CA THR A 717 -1.10 30.57 3.30
C THR A 717 -1.55 31.73 2.42
N ARG A 718 -0.64 32.67 2.12
CA ARG A 718 -0.91 33.79 1.19
C ARG A 718 -1.25 33.30 -0.21
N MET A 719 -0.45 32.38 -0.76
CA MET A 719 -0.73 31.75 -2.06
C MET A 719 -2.07 30.99 -2.06
N PHE A 720 -2.44 30.36 -0.94
CA PHE A 720 -3.72 29.67 -0.83
C PHE A 720 -4.91 30.63 -0.96
N TYR A 721 -4.89 31.76 -0.25
CA TYR A 721 -5.96 32.78 -0.33
C TYR A 721 -6.05 33.40 -1.72
N GLU A 722 -4.92 33.76 -2.33
CA GLU A 722 -4.87 34.25 -3.72
C GLU A 722 -5.48 33.24 -4.70
N SER A 723 -5.16 31.95 -4.52
CA SER A 723 -5.73 30.87 -5.34
C SER A 723 -7.24 30.66 -5.13
N CYS A 724 -7.79 31.15 -4.01
CA CYS A 724 -9.24 31.15 -3.73
C CYS A 724 -9.93 32.44 -4.20
N GLY A 725 -9.19 33.36 -4.84
CA GLY A 725 -9.71 34.60 -5.41
C GLY A 725 -9.70 35.78 -4.44
N TYR A 726 -8.98 35.69 -3.32
CA TYR A 726 -8.76 36.83 -2.43
C TYR A 726 -7.65 37.72 -3.01
N LYS A 727 -7.78 39.03 -2.82
CA LYS A 727 -6.81 40.03 -3.25
C LYS A 727 -6.16 40.68 -2.04
N LEU A 728 -4.85 40.89 -2.09
CA LEU A 728 -4.15 41.64 -1.07
C LEU A 728 -4.54 43.12 -1.18
N GLU A 729 -5.14 43.68 -0.14
CA GLU A 729 -5.60 45.07 -0.09
C GLU A 729 -4.62 45.99 0.66
N ALA A 730 -4.01 45.48 1.73
CA ALA A 730 -3.09 46.26 2.56
C ALA A 730 -2.03 45.39 3.24
N ILE A 731 -0.89 46.01 3.55
CA ILE A 731 0.13 45.46 4.45
C ILE A 731 0.40 46.51 5.53
N LEU A 732 0.17 46.16 6.80
CA LEU A 732 0.57 46.95 7.95
C LEU A 732 1.96 46.49 8.39
N LYS A 733 2.99 47.31 8.16
CA LYS A 733 4.36 46.96 8.54
C LYS A 733 4.50 46.85 10.06
N ASP A 734 5.36 45.92 10.49
CA ASP A 734 5.74 45.72 11.89
C ASP A 734 4.56 45.53 12.86
N PHE A 735 3.43 44.98 12.39
CA PHE A 735 2.21 44.84 13.17
C PHE A 735 2.31 43.76 14.25
N TYR A 736 2.85 42.58 13.89
CA TYR A 736 2.98 41.47 14.84
C TYR A 736 4.29 41.53 15.62
N ALA A 737 5.37 41.95 14.95
CA ALA A 737 6.69 42.17 15.51
C ALA A 737 7.55 42.98 14.51
N PRO A 738 8.71 43.55 14.91
CA PRO A 738 9.65 44.14 13.96
C PRO A 738 10.05 43.15 12.86
N GLY A 739 9.84 43.53 11.60
CA GLY A 739 10.05 42.68 10.41
C GLY A 739 8.91 41.70 10.10
N ASP A 740 7.77 41.79 10.81
CA ASP A 740 6.59 40.94 10.62
C ASP A 740 5.32 41.78 10.46
N GLY A 741 4.99 42.09 9.21
CA GLY A 741 3.79 42.82 8.83
C GLY A 741 2.52 41.98 8.82
N LYS A 742 1.37 42.65 8.88
CA LYS A 742 0.04 42.05 8.74
C LYS A 742 -0.50 42.29 7.33
N CYS A 743 -0.59 41.22 6.56
CA CYS A 743 -1.21 41.20 5.23
C CYS A 743 -2.73 41.05 5.37
N ILE A 744 -3.48 41.96 4.76
CA ILE A 744 -4.95 41.95 4.77
C ILE A 744 -5.44 41.62 3.36
N TYR A 745 -6.11 40.47 3.24
CA TYR A 745 -6.71 39.98 2.02
C TYR A 745 -8.22 40.19 2.04
N CYS A 746 -8.81 40.57 0.91
CA CYS A 746 -10.25 40.77 0.75
C CYS A 746 -10.79 39.97 -0.44
N LYS A 747 -12.02 39.46 -0.32
CA LYS A 747 -12.79 38.94 -1.43
C LYS A 747 -14.22 39.47 -1.40
N ALA A 748 -14.67 39.99 -2.53
CA ALA A 748 -16.09 40.33 -2.72
C ALA A 748 -16.90 39.04 -2.88
N ILE A 749 -17.93 38.89 -2.05
CA ILE A 749 -18.88 37.78 -2.11
C ILE A 749 -20.01 38.20 -3.05
N LYS A 750 -19.93 37.72 -4.30
CA LYS A 750 -20.99 37.90 -5.31
C LYS A 750 -22.07 36.85 -5.16
#